data_AF-S0EMP7-F1
#
_entry.id   AF-S0EMP7-F1
#
_cell.length_a   1.000
_cell.length_b   1.000
_cell.length_c   1.000
_cell.angle_alpha   90.00
_cell.angle_beta   90.00
_cell.angle_gamma   90.00
#
_symmetry.space_group_name_H-M   'P 1'
#
loop_
_entity.id
_entity.type
_entity.pdbx_description
1 polymer ?
#
loop_
_entity_poly.entity_id
_entity_poly.type
_entity_poly.pdbx_seq_one_letter_code
_entity_poly.pdbx_strand_id
1 'polypeptide(L)'
;MKMHLHFVFLFAVRFSVAAHIFVDRKGQDYNPGSAGKPVKSIRKAQELVRELIPSAQDDITVHLGPGTWVINEPIKFNSEDSGTNGLTVTWAGSDTVISGGHKIIDWTEGKNGIWSASVPKGTKSRNLYINGLAAQYARRRIRNRTDFEYTKIGMTWNSSDYDWIMNTPGIENGELRTINSFTDRVALIEKVSNRVLVMKKDIWANQLIGYDQIAEPFWDGGVWIQNVKALLTDGGQFYLDRNESTVYYKPLEGEDMATVSAYLGIQEVLMVAGGTYKEPIHDLHFEGIAFKHSTWLRPDTYGYIDQQTGGYMGNDSLWPNFEASRPHWWQMPSAIQVSAAYNITIESCTFRELGAGGIGVGNDKNAHLTGVGLGANNIHIDDNYFTQVMGNSITVGGIQADAHHPSQPQMLVSDIHASNNIFNNNSVLWSSTVSILFTYTQFSSITHNDVYNQPYSGICHGYGWGSNDEGGSPEYVKRGLYNYQPLYDTPTVMKNNLIEGNLIHHFGQSHTDFGGAGKPYILAHEASRNITWFNNLGFTSGKYYAPNDWIPEQLTGWNTVIDNWGKLGVKDNEVLDGFPNHSGRRNNTFLRNYLAPYINGTSLIAQRAAYRAGVIPSKRKGRPITNDPNISDAYLDVKVSDGHVVVNVTNFDDWDFRDVVFRISGRGITGGVYFFWFPEGKRHRLGELCKSENTKVSQREGVFSNYVARYPAWIA
;
A
#
# COMPACT_ATOMS: atom_id res chain seq x y z
N MET A 1 39.69 55.96 -45.54
CA MET A 1 39.84 54.51 -45.28
C MET A 1 39.25 54.20 -43.91
N LYS A 2 38.17 53.43 -43.84
CA LYS A 2 37.60 52.86 -42.60
C LYS A 2 37.23 51.41 -42.89
N MET A 3 37.66 50.48 -42.05
CA MET A 3 37.52 49.04 -42.29
C MET A 3 36.53 48.46 -41.28
N HIS A 4 35.33 48.11 -41.75
CA HIS A 4 34.26 47.58 -40.90
C HIS A 4 34.41 46.06 -40.70
N LEU A 5 35.16 45.68 -39.68
CA LEU A 5 35.34 44.30 -39.25
C LEU A 5 34.01 43.74 -38.72
N HIS A 6 33.36 42.87 -39.49
CA HIS A 6 32.13 42.19 -39.06
C HIS A 6 32.47 40.95 -38.23
N PHE A 7 32.18 41.00 -36.94
CA PHE A 7 32.23 39.82 -36.07
C PHE A 7 31.02 38.92 -36.34
N VAL A 8 31.26 37.77 -36.97
CA VAL A 8 30.24 36.71 -37.11
C VAL A 8 30.19 35.92 -35.80
N PHE A 9 29.19 36.19 -34.96
CA PHE A 9 28.88 35.35 -33.82
C PHE A 9 28.28 34.02 -34.31
N LEU A 10 29.09 32.96 -34.36
CA LEU A 10 28.56 31.60 -34.44
C LEU A 10 27.88 31.25 -33.11
N PHE A 11 26.55 31.30 -33.09
CA PHE A 11 25.77 30.61 -32.07
C PHE A 11 25.91 29.10 -32.28
N ALA A 12 26.89 28.51 -31.60
CA ALA A 12 27.01 27.06 -31.50
C ALA A 12 25.87 26.52 -30.63
N VAL A 13 24.73 26.21 -31.26
CA VAL A 13 23.62 25.49 -30.61
C VAL A 13 24.13 24.10 -30.23
N ARG A 14 24.54 23.95 -28.96
CA ARG A 14 24.82 22.65 -28.39
C ARG A 14 23.48 21.94 -28.18
N PHE A 15 23.16 21.02 -29.07
CA PHE A 15 22.23 19.96 -28.74
C PHE A 15 22.86 19.15 -27.60
N SER A 16 22.29 19.28 -26.41
CA SER A 16 22.46 18.23 -25.41
C SER A 16 21.81 16.95 -25.94
N VAL A 17 22.34 15.81 -25.54
CA VAL A 17 21.79 14.50 -25.89
C VAL A 17 21.65 13.75 -24.58
N ALA A 18 20.41 13.44 -24.19
CA ALA A 18 20.07 12.66 -23.00
C ALA A 18 20.99 11.43 -22.87
N ALA A 19 21.49 11.22 -21.66
CA ALA A 19 22.55 10.24 -21.42
C ALA A 19 21.92 8.85 -21.24
N HIS A 20 22.11 7.95 -22.20
CA HIS A 20 21.51 6.62 -22.16
C HIS A 20 22.52 5.50 -21.87
N ILE A 21 22.29 4.76 -20.78
CA ILE A 21 23.01 3.54 -20.42
C ILE A 21 22.07 2.34 -20.68
N PHE A 22 22.58 1.27 -21.26
CA PHE A 22 21.85 0.04 -21.58
C PHE A 22 22.44 -1.14 -20.83
N VAL A 23 21.57 -1.94 -20.19
CA VAL A 23 21.95 -3.07 -19.34
C VAL A 23 21.26 -4.34 -19.87
N ASP A 24 22.03 -5.34 -20.30
CA ASP A 24 21.49 -6.61 -20.83
C ASP A 24 22.21 -7.80 -20.16
N ARG A 25 21.47 -8.85 -19.83
CA ARG A 25 21.97 -10.08 -19.19
C ARG A 25 23.03 -10.82 -20.03
N LYS A 26 23.10 -10.52 -21.33
CA LYS A 26 24.09 -10.98 -22.34
C LYS A 26 25.23 -9.98 -22.58
N GLY A 27 25.15 -8.78 -21.99
CA GLY A 27 26.17 -7.73 -22.04
C GLY A 27 27.45 -8.11 -21.28
N GLN A 28 28.37 -7.15 -21.16
CA GLN A 28 29.65 -7.32 -20.47
C GLN A 28 30.03 -6.05 -19.70
N ASP A 29 30.50 -6.15 -18.47
CA ASP A 29 30.75 -4.97 -17.61
C ASP A 29 32.03 -4.17 -17.96
N TYR A 30 32.76 -4.59 -19.00
CA TYR A 30 33.80 -3.78 -19.65
C TYR A 30 33.28 -2.97 -20.86
N ASN A 31 31.99 -3.10 -21.21
CA ASN A 31 31.38 -2.33 -22.29
C ASN A 31 31.03 -0.90 -21.82
N PRO A 32 30.95 0.09 -22.74
CA PRO A 32 30.61 1.48 -22.42
C PRO A 32 29.11 1.73 -22.14
N GLY A 33 28.29 0.68 -22.01
CA GLY A 33 26.85 0.81 -21.74
C GLY A 33 26.02 1.37 -22.89
N SER A 34 26.51 1.37 -24.15
CA SER A 34 25.71 1.85 -25.29
C SER A 34 24.76 0.76 -25.82
N ALA A 35 23.72 1.13 -26.58
CA ALA A 35 22.74 0.16 -27.08
C ALA A 35 23.35 -1.02 -27.88
N GLY A 36 24.43 -0.77 -28.63
CA GLY A 36 25.17 -1.81 -29.36
C GLY A 36 26.23 -2.56 -28.52
N LYS A 37 26.53 -2.09 -27.31
CA LYS A 37 27.44 -2.71 -26.34
C LYS A 37 26.94 -2.42 -24.91
N PRO A 38 25.87 -3.11 -24.45
CA PRO A 38 25.33 -2.89 -23.11
C PRO A 38 26.25 -3.46 -22.02
N VAL A 39 26.17 -2.88 -20.83
CA VAL A 39 26.77 -3.48 -19.61
C VAL A 39 25.96 -4.70 -19.17
N LYS A 40 26.57 -5.55 -18.33
CA LYS A 40 25.96 -6.81 -17.87
C LYS A 40 25.20 -6.67 -16.56
N SER A 41 25.63 -5.77 -15.66
CA SER A 41 25.08 -5.67 -14.31
C SER A 41 24.52 -4.28 -13.99
N ILE A 42 23.47 -4.27 -13.18
CA ILE A 42 22.86 -3.06 -12.59
C ILE A 42 23.93 -2.26 -11.84
N ARG A 43 24.82 -2.95 -11.11
CA ARG A 43 25.96 -2.31 -10.42
C ARG A 43 26.87 -1.56 -11.39
N LYS A 44 27.29 -2.14 -12.52
CA LYS A 44 28.14 -1.40 -13.48
C LYS A 44 27.39 -0.21 -14.09
N ALA A 45 26.07 -0.32 -14.27
CA ALA A 45 25.24 0.81 -14.68
C ALA A 45 25.22 1.93 -13.61
N GLN A 46 25.13 1.60 -12.30
CA GLN A 46 25.25 2.59 -11.23
C GLN A 46 26.62 3.28 -11.26
N GLU A 47 27.71 2.51 -11.42
CA GLU A 47 29.05 3.07 -11.56
C GLU A 47 29.14 4.04 -12.77
N LEU A 48 28.55 3.70 -13.92
CA LEU A 48 28.48 4.59 -15.09
C LEU A 48 27.59 5.83 -14.86
N VAL A 49 26.47 5.70 -14.13
CA VAL A 49 25.63 6.84 -13.71
C VAL A 49 26.46 7.82 -12.88
N ARG A 50 27.18 7.32 -11.86
CA ARG A 50 28.06 8.10 -10.98
C ARG A 50 29.22 8.77 -11.72
N GLU A 51 29.77 8.11 -12.73
CA GLU A 51 30.78 8.68 -13.64
C GLU A 51 30.23 9.84 -14.49
N LEU A 52 28.94 9.81 -14.87
CA LEU A 52 28.30 10.81 -15.74
C LEU A 52 27.73 12.02 -14.99
N ILE A 53 27.09 11.81 -13.82
CA ILE A 53 26.37 12.83 -13.04
C ILE A 53 27.11 14.18 -12.94
N PRO A 54 28.42 14.26 -12.58
CA PRO A 54 29.13 15.53 -12.43
C PRO A 54 29.30 16.35 -13.72
N SER A 55 28.98 15.77 -14.88
CA SER A 55 29.11 16.36 -16.22
C SER A 55 27.79 16.45 -16.99
N ALA A 56 26.68 16.03 -16.39
CA ALA A 56 25.37 15.98 -17.04
C ALA A 56 24.88 17.36 -17.49
N GLN A 57 24.14 17.37 -18.60
CA GLN A 57 23.55 18.56 -19.24
C GLN A 57 22.06 18.32 -19.61
N ASP A 58 21.55 17.13 -19.30
CA ASP A 58 20.25 16.57 -19.65
C ASP A 58 20.07 15.29 -18.79
N ASP A 59 18.86 14.74 -18.73
CA ASP A 59 18.54 13.59 -17.89
C ASP A 59 19.33 12.31 -18.26
N ILE A 60 19.51 11.43 -17.28
CA ILE A 60 20.19 10.14 -17.46
C ILE A 60 19.15 9.02 -17.44
N THR A 61 19.08 8.20 -18.49
CA THR A 61 18.20 7.02 -18.55
C THR A 61 19.02 5.73 -18.57
N VAL A 62 18.82 4.88 -17.57
CA VAL A 62 19.30 3.50 -17.56
C VAL A 62 18.18 2.57 -18.05
N HIS A 63 18.38 1.99 -19.22
CA HIS A 63 17.48 1.03 -19.86
C HIS A 63 17.82 -0.39 -19.39
N LEU A 64 16.96 -0.98 -18.57
CA LEU A 64 17.08 -2.37 -18.12
C LEU A 64 16.45 -3.32 -19.15
N GLY A 65 17.25 -4.27 -19.63
CA GLY A 65 16.86 -5.27 -20.61
C GLY A 65 15.98 -6.39 -20.04
N PRO A 66 15.20 -7.07 -20.89
CA PRO A 66 14.09 -7.93 -20.47
C PRO A 66 14.50 -9.25 -19.78
N GLY A 67 13.56 -9.76 -18.98
CA GLY A 67 13.63 -11.03 -18.27
C GLY A 67 14.06 -10.91 -16.80
N THR A 68 14.34 -12.07 -16.18
CA THR A 68 14.56 -12.17 -14.74
C THR A 68 16.02 -11.94 -14.33
N TRP A 69 16.22 -10.87 -13.59
CA TRP A 69 17.43 -10.46 -12.88
C TRP A 69 17.37 -11.00 -11.44
N VAL A 70 17.97 -12.16 -11.19
CA VAL A 70 18.03 -12.73 -9.84
C VAL A 70 19.14 -12.03 -9.06
N ILE A 71 18.80 -11.48 -7.88
CA ILE A 71 19.73 -10.75 -7.01
C ILE A 71 20.08 -11.55 -5.75
N ASN A 72 21.35 -11.49 -5.36
CA ASN A 72 21.92 -12.13 -4.17
C ASN A 72 22.17 -11.17 -3.01
N GLU A 73 22.04 -9.87 -3.25
CA GLU A 73 21.99 -8.79 -2.26
C GLU A 73 21.01 -7.69 -2.74
N PRO A 74 20.47 -6.84 -1.85
CA PRO A 74 19.58 -5.75 -2.25
C PRO A 74 20.30 -4.71 -3.12
N ILE A 75 19.62 -4.21 -4.16
CA ILE A 75 20.12 -3.08 -4.96
C ILE A 75 20.07 -1.83 -4.07
N LYS A 76 21.22 -1.16 -3.90
CA LYS A 76 21.37 -0.01 -2.98
C LYS A 76 21.67 1.23 -3.79
N PHE A 77 20.81 2.23 -3.66
CA PHE A 77 21.02 3.58 -4.15
C PHE A 77 21.32 4.49 -2.95
N ASN A 78 22.29 5.38 -3.10
CA ASN A 78 22.68 6.39 -2.10
C ASN A 78 22.83 7.78 -2.74
N SER A 79 23.30 8.78 -1.99
CA SER A 79 23.51 10.16 -2.46
C SER A 79 24.48 10.30 -3.64
N GLU A 80 25.28 9.29 -3.97
CA GLU A 80 26.15 9.29 -5.15
C GLU A 80 25.39 8.93 -6.44
N ASP A 81 24.25 8.25 -6.33
CA ASP A 81 23.38 7.93 -7.49
C ASP A 81 22.39 9.07 -7.81
N SER A 82 22.30 10.10 -6.97
CA SER A 82 21.35 11.22 -7.11
C SER A 82 21.57 12.03 -8.39
N GLY A 83 20.47 12.55 -8.95
CA GLY A 83 20.55 13.60 -9.95
C GLY A 83 21.20 14.89 -9.43
N THR A 84 21.63 15.78 -10.34
CA THR A 84 22.20 17.09 -9.98
C THR A 84 21.70 18.19 -10.92
N ASN A 85 21.76 19.45 -10.46
CA ASN A 85 21.30 20.62 -11.20
C ASN A 85 19.81 20.58 -11.63
N GLY A 86 18.99 19.74 -10.97
CA GLY A 86 17.58 19.52 -11.31
C GLY A 86 17.34 18.48 -12.42
N LEU A 87 18.38 17.75 -12.83
CA LEU A 87 18.29 16.61 -13.76
C LEU A 87 17.95 15.32 -12.99
N THR A 88 17.19 14.43 -13.62
CA THR A 88 16.72 13.16 -13.05
C THR A 88 17.54 11.96 -13.55
N VAL A 89 17.74 10.95 -12.70
CA VAL A 89 18.24 9.63 -13.10
C VAL A 89 17.09 8.62 -13.15
N THR A 90 16.69 8.25 -14.36
CA THR A 90 15.59 7.29 -14.61
C THR A 90 16.11 5.87 -14.83
N TRP A 91 15.57 4.91 -14.09
CA TRP A 91 15.79 3.48 -14.23
C TRP A 91 14.54 2.85 -14.86
N ALA A 92 14.55 2.69 -16.18
CA ALA A 92 13.42 2.23 -16.97
C ALA A 92 13.53 0.73 -17.29
N GLY A 93 12.51 -0.05 -16.91
CA GLY A 93 12.39 -1.47 -17.20
C GLY A 93 11.49 -1.75 -18.40
N SER A 94 11.95 -2.62 -19.31
CA SER A 94 11.12 -3.24 -20.35
C SER A 94 11.09 -4.75 -20.12
N ASP A 95 9.91 -5.33 -19.89
CA ASP A 95 9.68 -6.72 -19.42
C ASP A 95 10.70 -7.21 -18.36
N THR A 96 11.08 -6.30 -17.47
CA THR A 96 12.21 -6.46 -16.53
C THR A 96 11.71 -6.94 -15.18
N VAL A 97 12.24 -8.06 -14.69
CA VAL A 97 11.90 -8.63 -13.38
C VAL A 97 13.12 -8.65 -12.46
N ILE A 98 13.15 -7.83 -11.41
CA ILE A 98 14.09 -7.96 -10.30
C ILE A 98 13.56 -9.01 -9.32
N SER A 99 14.33 -10.07 -9.06
CA SER A 99 13.90 -11.24 -8.28
C SER A 99 14.83 -11.55 -7.12
N GLY A 100 14.33 -11.47 -5.89
CA GLY A 100 15.02 -11.94 -4.69
C GLY A 100 14.91 -13.44 -4.44
N GLY A 101 14.28 -14.19 -5.35
CA GLY A 101 13.94 -15.60 -5.17
C GLY A 101 14.80 -16.57 -5.97
N HIS A 102 14.94 -17.76 -5.40
CA HIS A 102 15.52 -18.93 -6.05
C HIS A 102 14.42 -19.68 -6.81
N LYS A 103 14.58 -19.85 -8.13
CA LYS A 103 13.66 -20.66 -8.93
C LYS A 103 13.81 -22.14 -8.55
N ILE A 104 12.71 -22.80 -8.22
CA ILE A 104 12.67 -24.25 -8.00
C ILE A 104 12.48 -24.95 -9.34
N ILE A 105 13.23 -26.02 -9.56
CA ILE A 105 13.21 -26.89 -10.73
C ILE A 105 13.31 -28.36 -10.27
N ASP A 106 13.20 -29.30 -11.19
CA ASP A 106 13.47 -30.74 -10.98
C ASP A 106 12.63 -31.38 -9.85
N TRP A 107 11.36 -30.95 -9.76
CA TRP A 107 10.36 -31.54 -8.86
C TRP A 107 10.21 -33.05 -9.11
N THR A 108 10.35 -33.82 -8.04
CA THR A 108 10.18 -35.28 -8.03
C THR A 108 8.93 -35.66 -7.22
N GLU A 109 8.08 -36.53 -7.78
CA GLU A 109 6.88 -37.02 -7.09
C GLU A 109 7.26 -37.95 -5.92
N GLY A 110 6.70 -37.69 -4.76
CA GLY A 110 6.82 -38.51 -3.55
C GLY A 110 5.53 -39.29 -3.24
N LYS A 111 5.30 -39.55 -1.96
CA LYS A 111 4.09 -40.26 -1.51
C LYS A 111 2.93 -39.30 -1.27
N ASN A 112 1.70 -39.80 -1.37
CA ASN A 112 0.46 -39.08 -1.01
C ASN A 112 0.20 -37.77 -1.80
N GLY A 113 0.75 -37.67 -3.01
CA GLY A 113 0.69 -36.48 -3.86
C GLY A 113 1.62 -35.33 -3.42
N ILE A 114 2.57 -35.59 -2.51
CA ILE A 114 3.58 -34.62 -2.09
C ILE A 114 4.77 -34.71 -3.04
N TRP A 115 5.10 -33.60 -3.71
CA TRP A 115 6.28 -33.43 -4.54
C TRP A 115 7.42 -32.81 -3.73
N SER A 116 8.66 -33.02 -4.17
CA SER A 116 9.85 -32.49 -3.50
C SER A 116 10.93 -32.06 -4.50
N ALA A 117 11.70 -31.03 -4.14
CA ALA A 117 12.84 -30.55 -4.91
C ALA A 117 13.97 -30.12 -3.97
N SER A 118 15.23 -30.39 -4.34
CA SER A 118 16.39 -29.94 -3.58
C SER A 118 16.61 -28.44 -3.72
N VAL A 119 17.07 -27.79 -2.65
CA VAL A 119 17.46 -26.38 -2.62
C VAL A 119 18.91 -26.22 -2.11
N PRO A 120 19.58 -25.09 -2.35
CA PRO A 120 20.91 -24.84 -1.80
C PRO A 120 20.97 -25.05 -0.28
N LYS A 121 22.06 -25.67 0.19
CA LYS A 121 22.23 -25.98 1.61
C LYS A 121 22.22 -24.72 2.46
N GLY A 122 21.41 -24.73 3.53
CA GLY A 122 21.26 -23.59 4.43
C GLY A 122 20.29 -22.50 3.94
N THR A 123 19.59 -22.72 2.81
CA THR A 123 18.45 -21.91 2.37
C THR A 123 17.45 -21.69 3.50
N LYS A 124 17.11 -20.42 3.74
CA LYS A 124 16.03 -20.01 4.65
C LYS A 124 14.99 -19.25 3.84
N SER A 125 13.72 -19.54 4.12
CA SER A 125 12.58 -18.83 3.56
C SER A 125 11.36 -19.07 4.43
N ARG A 126 10.40 -18.14 4.35
CA ARG A 126 9.02 -18.28 4.83
C ARG A 126 8.00 -18.26 3.69
N ASN A 127 8.45 -18.17 2.43
CA ASN A 127 7.58 -17.91 1.29
C ASN A 127 7.97 -18.76 0.07
N LEU A 128 7.15 -19.78 -0.23
CA LEU A 128 7.13 -20.45 -1.54
C LEU A 128 6.00 -19.85 -2.37
N TYR A 129 6.32 -19.49 -3.62
CA TYR A 129 5.39 -19.00 -4.61
C TYR A 129 5.23 -20.03 -5.74
N ILE A 130 3.98 -20.36 -6.06
CA ILE A 130 3.58 -21.35 -7.05
C ILE A 130 2.58 -20.70 -8.00
N ASN A 131 2.87 -20.72 -9.30
CA ASN A 131 2.02 -20.17 -10.37
C ASN A 131 1.62 -18.70 -10.15
N GLY A 132 2.43 -17.95 -9.41
CA GLY A 132 2.19 -16.55 -9.07
C GLY A 132 1.46 -16.29 -7.75
N LEU A 133 1.13 -17.32 -6.97
CA LEU A 133 0.43 -17.27 -5.68
C LEU A 133 1.31 -17.78 -4.53
N ALA A 134 1.10 -17.29 -3.31
CA ALA A 134 1.80 -17.75 -2.13
C ALA A 134 1.21 -19.08 -1.60
N ALA A 135 2.04 -20.12 -1.51
CA ALA A 135 1.67 -21.39 -0.91
C ALA A 135 1.44 -21.24 0.61
N GLN A 136 0.53 -22.04 1.16
CA GLN A 136 0.25 -22.06 2.59
C GLN A 136 1.23 -23.00 3.31
N TYR A 137 1.55 -22.75 4.58
CA TYR A 137 2.32 -23.72 5.36
C TYR A 137 1.55 -25.04 5.56
N ALA A 138 2.27 -26.16 5.55
CA ALA A 138 1.81 -27.44 6.11
C ALA A 138 1.26 -27.22 7.53
N ARG A 139 -0.04 -27.45 7.74
CA ARG A 139 -0.74 -26.99 8.94
C ARG A 139 -1.98 -27.80 9.29
N ARG A 140 -2.34 -27.78 10.57
CA ARG A 140 -3.59 -28.35 11.10
C ARG A 140 -4.27 -27.36 12.06
N ARG A 141 -5.57 -27.13 11.86
CA ARG A 141 -6.40 -26.26 12.72
C ARG A 141 -6.66 -26.94 14.06
N ILE A 142 -6.54 -26.21 15.16
CA ILE A 142 -7.08 -26.57 16.48
C ILE A 142 -8.59 -26.32 16.44
N ARG A 143 -9.39 -27.33 16.80
CA ARG A 143 -10.86 -27.33 16.61
C ARG A 143 -11.56 -26.24 17.41
N ASN A 144 -11.16 -26.02 18.67
CA ASN A 144 -11.69 -24.97 19.53
C ASN A 144 -10.58 -24.38 20.41
N ARG A 145 -10.47 -23.04 20.44
CA ARG A 145 -9.46 -22.33 21.25
C ARG A 145 -9.66 -22.55 22.75
N THR A 146 -10.91 -22.63 23.21
CA THR A 146 -11.24 -22.74 24.65
C THR A 146 -11.06 -24.14 25.24
N ASP A 147 -10.61 -25.12 24.46
CA ASP A 147 -10.26 -26.46 24.99
C ASP A 147 -8.84 -26.48 25.61
N PHE A 148 -8.12 -25.36 25.53
CA PHE A 148 -6.75 -25.17 26.00
C PHE A 148 -6.69 -24.14 27.14
N GLU A 149 -5.86 -24.41 28.14
CA GLU A 149 -5.46 -23.43 29.15
C GLU A 149 -4.13 -22.78 28.74
N TYR A 150 -4.07 -21.45 28.81
CA TYR A 150 -2.92 -20.65 28.38
C TYR A 150 -2.08 -20.25 29.61
N THR A 151 -0.90 -20.85 29.72
CA THR A 151 0.00 -20.74 30.87
C THR A 151 1.20 -19.85 30.56
N LYS A 152 2.01 -19.49 31.57
CA LYS A 152 3.25 -18.70 31.38
C LYS A 152 4.37 -19.39 30.57
N ILE A 153 4.20 -20.65 30.16
CA ILE A 153 5.21 -21.43 29.40
C ILE A 153 4.69 -22.01 28.07
N GLY A 154 3.40 -21.84 27.76
CA GLY A 154 2.75 -22.45 26.61
C GLY A 154 1.29 -22.79 26.92
N MET A 155 0.74 -23.78 26.23
CA MET A 155 -0.65 -24.22 26.39
C MET A 155 -0.77 -25.66 26.89
N THR A 156 -1.82 -25.95 27.65
CA THR A 156 -2.16 -27.31 28.12
C THR A 156 -3.55 -27.71 27.66
N TRP A 157 -3.87 -29.01 27.60
CA TRP A 157 -5.20 -29.50 27.23
C TRP A 157 -5.60 -30.77 28.00
N ASN A 158 -6.91 -31.02 28.09
CA ASN A 158 -7.47 -32.19 28.79
C ASN A 158 -8.18 -33.21 27.88
N SER A 159 -8.59 -32.84 26.66
CA SER A 159 -9.25 -33.77 25.72
C SER A 159 -8.24 -34.60 24.93
N SER A 160 -8.52 -35.90 24.77
CA SER A 160 -7.73 -36.77 23.89
C SER A 160 -7.81 -36.38 22.41
N ASP A 161 -8.79 -35.57 22.01
CA ASP A 161 -8.95 -35.03 20.65
C ASP A 161 -7.72 -34.22 20.17
N TYR A 162 -6.86 -33.79 21.10
CA TYR A 162 -5.63 -33.04 20.81
C TYR A 162 -4.34 -33.85 21.05
N ASP A 163 -4.42 -35.13 21.43
CA ASP A 163 -3.22 -35.95 21.65
C ASP A 163 -2.42 -36.21 20.36
N TRP A 164 -2.98 -35.91 19.18
CA TRP A 164 -2.22 -35.85 17.93
C TRP A 164 -1.07 -34.83 17.99
N ILE A 165 -1.17 -33.76 18.81
CA ILE A 165 -0.12 -32.75 19.00
C ILE A 165 1.14 -33.43 19.58
N MET A 166 0.99 -34.28 20.60
CA MET A 166 2.10 -35.08 21.16
C MET A 166 2.65 -36.11 20.17
N ASN A 167 1.80 -36.62 19.26
CA ASN A 167 2.14 -37.67 18.31
C ASN A 167 2.54 -37.14 16.92
N THR A 168 2.77 -35.83 16.76
CA THR A 168 3.19 -35.21 15.49
C THR A 168 4.72 -35.12 15.42
N PRO A 169 5.41 -35.88 14.55
CA PRO A 169 6.86 -35.81 14.44
C PRO A 169 7.34 -34.44 13.96
N GLY A 170 8.38 -33.90 14.59
CA GLY A 170 9.01 -32.64 14.20
C GLY A 170 8.24 -31.38 14.63
N ILE A 171 7.25 -31.49 15.52
CA ILE A 171 6.41 -30.37 15.97
C ILE A 171 7.19 -29.24 16.66
N GLU A 172 8.35 -29.56 17.26
CA GLU A 172 9.30 -28.60 17.83
C GLU A 172 9.96 -27.66 16.80
N ASN A 173 9.82 -27.96 15.51
CA ASN A 173 10.24 -27.08 14.39
C ASN A 173 9.09 -26.18 13.89
N GLY A 174 7.89 -26.36 14.43
CA GLY A 174 6.68 -25.66 14.04
C GLY A 174 6.37 -24.42 14.87
N GLU A 175 5.21 -23.84 14.57
CA GLU A 175 4.71 -22.62 15.19
C GLU A 175 3.19 -22.68 15.36
N LEU A 176 2.69 -21.97 16.37
CA LEU A 176 1.28 -21.68 16.57
C LEU A 176 0.93 -20.37 15.85
N ARG A 177 -0.09 -20.35 15.00
CA ARG A 177 -0.68 -19.11 14.44
C ARG A 177 -2.10 -18.92 14.96
N THR A 178 -2.45 -17.69 15.35
CA THR A 178 -3.81 -17.31 15.74
C THR A 178 -4.29 -16.11 14.93
N ILE A 179 -5.44 -16.25 14.28
CA ILE A 179 -6.14 -15.13 13.61
C ILE A 179 -7.24 -14.66 14.56
N ASN A 180 -7.19 -13.37 14.93
CA ASN A 180 -8.01 -12.75 15.97
C ASN A 180 -8.83 -11.57 15.36
N SER A 181 -9.42 -10.68 16.15
CA SER A 181 -10.28 -9.58 15.64
C SER A 181 -9.54 -8.61 14.70
N PHE A 182 -8.33 -8.22 15.08
CA PHE A 182 -7.46 -7.30 14.33
C PHE A 182 -5.98 -7.73 14.32
N THR A 183 -5.59 -8.75 15.07
CA THR A 183 -4.22 -9.28 15.08
C THR A 183 -4.10 -10.64 14.39
N ASP A 184 -2.93 -10.87 13.79
CA ASP A 184 -2.48 -12.17 13.28
C ASP A 184 -1.15 -12.53 13.97
N ARG A 185 -1.20 -13.42 14.97
CA ARG A 185 -0.06 -13.67 15.88
C ARG A 185 0.57 -15.04 15.62
N VAL A 186 1.90 -15.10 15.63
CA VAL A 186 2.70 -16.33 15.48
C VAL A 186 3.62 -16.53 16.68
N ALA A 187 3.53 -17.70 17.33
CA ALA A 187 4.37 -18.10 18.45
C ALA A 187 5.16 -19.38 18.14
N LEU A 188 6.45 -19.40 18.50
CA LEU A 188 7.34 -20.52 18.17
C LEU A 188 7.24 -21.63 19.22
N ILE A 189 7.10 -22.88 18.75
CA ILE A 189 7.08 -24.06 19.62
C ILE A 189 8.51 -24.35 20.11
N GLU A 190 8.63 -24.91 21.32
CA GLU A 190 9.89 -25.40 21.88
C GLU A 190 9.89 -26.93 22.02
N LYS A 191 8.81 -27.52 22.56
CA LYS A 191 8.62 -28.97 22.73
C LYS A 191 7.18 -29.31 23.14
N VAL A 192 6.82 -30.59 23.07
CA VAL A 192 5.56 -31.11 23.60
C VAL A 192 5.79 -32.32 24.51
N SER A 193 5.09 -32.40 25.64
CA SER A 193 5.04 -33.58 26.51
C SER A 193 3.85 -33.53 27.47
N ASN A 194 3.28 -34.67 27.84
CA ASN A 194 2.26 -34.79 28.89
C ASN A 194 1.09 -33.79 28.78
N ARG A 195 0.58 -33.56 27.55
CA ARG A 195 -0.44 -32.56 27.19
C ARG A 195 -0.08 -31.11 27.52
N VAL A 196 1.21 -30.78 27.51
CA VAL A 196 1.77 -29.43 27.54
C VAL A 196 2.50 -29.19 26.22
N LEU A 197 2.08 -28.19 25.45
CA LEU A 197 2.82 -27.65 24.31
C LEU A 197 3.58 -26.41 24.79
N VAL A 198 4.87 -26.60 25.05
CA VAL A 198 5.77 -25.54 25.53
C VAL A 198 6.18 -24.67 24.35
N MET A 199 6.02 -23.36 24.53
CA MET A 199 6.42 -22.33 23.57
C MET A 199 7.77 -21.75 23.99
N LYS A 200 8.53 -21.18 23.05
CA LYS A 200 9.84 -20.58 23.37
C LYS A 200 9.68 -19.48 24.43
N LYS A 201 10.19 -19.77 25.63
CA LYS A 201 9.80 -19.12 26.88
C LYS A 201 9.96 -17.59 26.86
N ASP A 202 11.04 -17.10 26.28
CA ASP A 202 11.49 -15.71 26.42
C ASP A 202 10.71 -14.73 25.52
N ILE A 203 9.84 -15.24 24.64
CA ILE A 203 8.91 -14.46 23.80
C ILE A 203 7.43 -14.76 24.12
N TRP A 204 7.13 -15.94 24.67
CA TRP A 204 5.74 -16.40 24.84
C TRP A 204 4.91 -15.52 25.79
N ALA A 205 5.49 -15.00 26.87
CA ALA A 205 4.73 -14.17 27.81
C ALA A 205 4.16 -12.88 27.16
N ASN A 206 4.84 -12.34 26.13
CA ASN A 206 4.36 -11.20 25.37
C ASN A 206 3.15 -11.52 24.47
N GLN A 207 2.91 -12.80 24.14
CA GLN A 207 1.71 -13.22 23.39
C GLN A 207 0.42 -13.16 24.22
N LEU A 208 0.56 -13.14 25.55
CA LEU A 208 -0.53 -13.12 26.53
C LEU A 208 -0.81 -11.72 27.12
N ILE A 209 -0.19 -10.67 26.58
CA ILE A 209 -0.44 -9.29 26.97
C ILE A 209 -1.06 -8.49 25.82
N GLY A 210 -1.77 -7.43 26.21
CA GLY A 210 -2.43 -6.51 25.30
C GLY A 210 -3.84 -6.89 24.93
N TYR A 211 -4.38 -6.15 23.96
CA TYR A 211 -5.68 -6.39 23.39
C TYR A 211 -5.61 -7.47 22.31
N ASP A 212 -6.74 -8.13 22.08
CA ASP A 212 -6.91 -9.15 21.03
C ASP A 212 -5.83 -10.27 21.08
N GLN A 213 -5.50 -10.70 22.30
CA GLN A 213 -4.33 -11.53 22.60
C GLN A 213 -4.59 -13.04 22.39
N ILE A 214 -3.53 -13.87 22.41
CA ILE A 214 -3.61 -15.28 21.96
C ILE A 214 -4.64 -16.11 22.74
N ALA A 215 -4.78 -15.89 24.05
CA ALA A 215 -5.77 -16.59 24.89
C ALA A 215 -7.16 -15.92 24.88
N GLU A 216 -7.21 -14.60 24.77
CA GLU A 216 -8.42 -13.78 24.88
C GLU A 216 -8.54 -12.81 23.69
N PRO A 217 -8.85 -13.30 22.48
CA PRO A 217 -9.15 -12.46 21.33
C PRO A 217 -10.56 -11.85 21.46
N PHE A 218 -10.82 -10.73 20.78
CA PHE A 218 -12.21 -10.22 20.70
C PHE A 218 -13.08 -11.05 19.73
N TRP A 219 -12.47 -11.78 18.80
CA TRP A 219 -13.10 -12.74 17.90
C TRP A 219 -12.10 -13.84 17.50
N ASP A 220 -12.54 -15.10 17.41
CA ASP A 220 -11.69 -16.25 17.07
C ASP A 220 -11.82 -16.65 15.59
N GLY A 221 -10.99 -16.07 14.72
CA GLY A 221 -10.86 -16.51 13.33
C GLY A 221 -10.27 -17.93 13.22
N GLY A 222 -9.37 -18.26 14.13
CA GLY A 222 -8.94 -19.62 14.42
C GLY A 222 -7.52 -19.75 14.97
N VAL A 223 -7.16 -20.98 15.31
CA VAL A 223 -5.82 -21.35 15.77
C VAL A 223 -5.30 -22.51 14.92
N TRP A 224 -4.04 -22.45 14.51
CA TRP A 224 -3.36 -23.50 13.75
C TRP A 224 -2.01 -23.83 14.36
N ILE A 225 -1.62 -25.10 14.30
CA ILE A 225 -0.20 -25.50 14.37
C ILE A 225 0.26 -25.65 12.92
N GLN A 226 1.32 -24.94 12.54
CA GLN A 226 1.80 -24.86 11.16
C GLN A 226 3.32 -24.95 11.06
N ASN A 227 3.80 -25.05 9.81
CA ASN A 227 5.20 -25.26 9.44
C ASN A 227 5.80 -26.56 10.00
N VAL A 228 5.05 -27.68 9.90
CA VAL A 228 5.51 -29.01 10.32
C VAL A 228 5.31 -30.02 9.19
N LYS A 229 6.37 -30.74 8.80
CA LYS A 229 6.41 -31.72 7.71
C LYS A 229 5.29 -32.77 7.79
N ALA A 230 4.99 -33.25 9.00
CA ALA A 230 3.96 -34.23 9.28
C ALA A 230 2.51 -33.71 9.16
N LEU A 231 2.33 -32.39 9.01
CA LEU A 231 1.03 -31.73 8.79
C LEU A 231 0.83 -31.29 7.33
N LEU A 232 1.65 -31.79 6.39
CA LEU A 232 1.54 -31.54 4.95
C LEU A 232 0.49 -32.49 4.34
N THR A 233 -0.78 -32.11 4.40
CA THR A 233 -1.91 -32.98 4.01
C THR A 233 -2.70 -32.48 2.82
N ASP A 234 -2.87 -31.16 2.68
CA ASP A 234 -3.84 -30.56 1.76
C ASP A 234 -3.16 -29.94 0.54
N GLY A 235 -3.92 -29.74 -0.55
CA GLY A 235 -3.40 -29.03 -1.74
C GLY A 235 -3.05 -27.57 -1.45
N GLY A 236 -2.02 -27.05 -2.11
CA GLY A 236 -1.50 -25.71 -1.90
C GLY A 236 -0.60 -25.55 -0.66
N GLN A 237 -0.34 -26.63 0.10
CA GLN A 237 0.52 -26.60 1.27
C GLN A 237 2.00 -26.87 0.94
N PHE A 238 2.93 -26.24 1.67
CA PHE A 238 4.37 -26.47 1.55
C PHE A 238 5.09 -26.63 2.91
N TYR A 239 6.28 -27.23 2.88
CA TYR A 239 7.22 -27.27 3.99
C TYR A 239 8.66 -27.15 3.47
N LEU A 240 9.48 -26.30 4.09
CA LEU A 240 10.90 -26.18 3.76
C LEU A 240 11.75 -26.91 4.81
N ASP A 241 12.28 -28.07 4.44
CA ASP A 241 13.21 -28.80 5.30
C ASP A 241 14.62 -28.21 5.17
N ARG A 242 14.98 -27.41 6.17
CA ARG A 242 16.27 -26.69 6.22
C ARG A 242 17.45 -27.60 6.55
N ASN A 243 17.19 -28.79 7.11
CA ASN A 243 18.20 -29.78 7.46
C ASN A 243 18.50 -30.70 6.26
N GLU A 244 17.44 -31.23 5.64
CA GLU A 244 17.53 -32.03 4.41
C GLU A 244 17.76 -31.17 3.15
N SER A 245 17.74 -29.83 3.28
CA SER A 245 17.90 -28.87 2.17
C SER A 245 16.93 -29.16 1.01
N THR A 246 15.67 -29.40 1.35
CA THR A 246 14.62 -29.86 0.42
C THR A 246 13.32 -29.11 0.67
N VAL A 247 12.71 -28.59 -0.39
CA VAL A 247 11.34 -28.05 -0.33
C VAL A 247 10.34 -29.14 -0.70
N TYR A 248 9.29 -29.26 0.10
CA TYR A 248 8.15 -30.15 -0.12
C TYR A 248 6.92 -29.32 -0.44
N TYR A 249 6.15 -29.74 -1.43
CA TYR A 249 4.92 -29.09 -1.84
C TYR A 249 3.85 -30.12 -2.18
N LYS A 250 2.60 -29.86 -1.81
CA LYS A 250 1.45 -30.63 -2.28
C LYS A 250 0.65 -29.77 -3.26
N PRO A 251 0.56 -30.13 -4.55
CA PRO A 251 -0.13 -29.32 -5.55
C PRO A 251 -1.62 -29.14 -5.26
N LEU A 252 -2.18 -28.05 -5.77
CA LEU A 252 -3.63 -27.89 -5.91
C LEU A 252 -4.16 -28.85 -7.00
N GLU A 253 -5.45 -29.11 -6.99
CA GLU A 253 -6.10 -29.91 -8.02
C GLU A 253 -5.98 -29.22 -9.40
N GLY A 254 -5.43 -29.93 -10.38
CA GLY A 254 -5.18 -29.42 -11.73
C GLY A 254 -3.82 -28.76 -11.96
N GLU A 255 -2.94 -28.65 -10.95
CA GLU A 255 -1.58 -28.14 -11.15
C GLU A 255 -0.62 -29.20 -11.72
N ASP A 256 -0.05 -28.91 -12.89
CA ASP A 256 1.01 -29.73 -13.50
C ASP A 256 2.40 -29.33 -12.97
N MET A 257 3.01 -30.22 -12.19
CA MET A 257 4.35 -30.02 -11.62
C MET A 257 5.49 -30.11 -12.65
N ALA A 258 5.24 -30.56 -13.87
CA ALA A 258 6.22 -30.50 -14.97
C ALA A 258 6.33 -29.10 -15.61
N THR A 259 5.28 -28.27 -15.51
CA THR A 259 5.25 -26.91 -16.10
C THR A 259 5.12 -25.77 -15.07
N VAL A 260 4.92 -26.10 -13.79
CA VAL A 260 4.76 -25.17 -12.66
C VAL A 260 5.80 -24.05 -12.60
N SER A 261 5.34 -22.82 -12.36
CA SER A 261 6.22 -21.67 -12.07
C SER A 261 6.47 -21.57 -10.56
N ALA A 262 7.53 -22.22 -10.07
CA ALA A 262 7.88 -22.26 -8.64
C ALA A 262 9.10 -21.38 -8.27
N TYR A 263 8.95 -20.54 -7.25
CA TYR A 263 10.03 -19.71 -6.69
C TYR A 263 9.98 -19.67 -5.16
N LEU A 264 11.12 -19.84 -4.51
CA LEU A 264 11.27 -19.66 -3.07
C LEU A 264 11.93 -18.30 -2.80
N GLY A 265 11.31 -17.43 -2.00
CA GLY A 265 11.87 -16.12 -1.68
C GLY A 265 13.12 -16.24 -0.79
N ILE A 266 14.21 -15.55 -1.13
CA ILE A 266 15.49 -15.64 -0.39
C ILE A 266 15.91 -14.29 0.20
N GLN A 267 15.81 -13.20 -0.58
CA GLN A 267 16.07 -11.85 -0.09
C GLN A 267 14.86 -11.31 0.68
N GLU A 268 15.10 -10.57 1.77
CA GLU A 268 14.02 -9.81 2.44
C GLU A 268 13.77 -8.46 1.78
N VAL A 269 14.82 -7.84 1.24
CA VAL A 269 14.80 -6.52 0.61
C VAL A 269 15.38 -6.64 -0.81
N LEU A 270 14.75 -5.97 -1.77
CA LEU A 270 15.10 -6.01 -3.20
C LEU A 270 15.77 -4.71 -3.65
N MET A 271 15.27 -3.57 -3.17
CA MET A 271 15.78 -2.24 -3.49
C MET A 271 15.73 -1.32 -2.27
N VAL A 272 16.77 -0.51 -2.09
CA VAL A 272 16.86 0.52 -1.05
C VAL A 272 17.35 1.82 -1.68
N ALA A 273 16.60 2.90 -1.52
CA ALA A 273 17.04 4.27 -1.78
C ALA A 273 17.25 4.96 -0.42
N GLY A 274 18.50 5.02 0.04
CA GLY A 274 18.82 5.43 1.40
C GLY A 274 20.01 6.40 1.48
N GLY A 275 19.73 7.67 1.72
CA GLY A 275 20.75 8.68 2.03
C GLY A 275 21.06 8.78 3.53
N THR A 276 21.55 9.95 3.93
CA THR A 276 21.63 10.39 5.33
C THR A 276 20.86 11.70 5.51
N TYR A 277 20.53 12.11 6.73
CA TYR A 277 19.88 13.41 6.97
C TYR A 277 20.72 14.65 6.59
N LYS A 278 22.00 14.47 6.20
CA LYS A 278 22.88 15.53 5.69
C LYS A 278 23.03 15.47 4.17
N GLU A 279 23.07 14.25 3.64
CA GLU A 279 23.25 13.91 2.23
C GLU A 279 22.12 12.94 1.87
N PRO A 280 20.88 13.44 1.70
CA PRO A 280 19.75 12.61 1.28
C PRO A 280 19.95 12.13 -0.16
N ILE A 281 19.22 11.09 -0.55
CA ILE A 281 19.16 10.63 -1.93
C ILE A 281 18.03 11.33 -2.70
N HIS A 282 18.24 11.74 -3.95
CA HIS A 282 17.25 12.52 -4.67
C HIS A 282 17.31 12.44 -6.20
N ASP A 283 16.25 12.94 -6.83
CA ASP A 283 16.09 13.08 -8.28
C ASP A 283 16.21 11.73 -9.03
N LEU A 284 15.48 10.72 -8.51
CA LEU A 284 15.43 9.37 -9.07
C LEU A 284 14.03 9.00 -9.59
N HIS A 285 13.95 8.33 -10.73
CA HIS A 285 12.71 7.77 -11.25
C HIS A 285 12.88 6.26 -11.54
N PHE A 286 11.96 5.44 -11.08
CA PHE A 286 11.89 4.00 -11.38
C PHE A 286 10.62 3.71 -12.17
N GLU A 287 10.75 3.28 -13.43
CA GLU A 287 9.62 3.08 -14.35
C GLU A 287 9.52 1.62 -14.82
N GLY A 288 8.33 1.02 -14.77
CA GLY A 288 8.03 -0.24 -15.50
C GLY A 288 8.73 -1.51 -14.98
N ILE A 289 9.38 -1.46 -13.81
CA ILE A 289 10.10 -2.60 -13.21
C ILE A 289 9.12 -3.52 -12.47
N ALA A 290 9.25 -4.83 -12.64
CA ALA A 290 8.58 -5.82 -11.79
C ALA A 290 9.51 -6.31 -10.67
N PHE A 291 9.10 -6.15 -9.41
CA PHE A 291 9.82 -6.61 -8.23
C PHE A 291 9.16 -7.87 -7.65
N LYS A 292 9.95 -8.93 -7.44
CA LYS A 292 9.45 -10.28 -7.15
C LYS A 292 10.23 -11.10 -6.13
N HIS A 293 9.51 -12.06 -5.55
CA HIS A 293 10.01 -13.22 -4.81
C HIS A 293 10.87 -12.86 -3.59
N SER A 294 10.38 -12.00 -2.69
CA SER A 294 11.03 -11.77 -1.40
C SER A 294 10.50 -12.71 -0.30
N THR A 295 11.21 -12.79 0.82
CA THR A 295 10.78 -13.50 2.04
C THR A 295 10.77 -12.52 3.22
N TRP A 296 10.32 -12.95 4.39
CA TRP A 296 10.62 -12.27 5.66
C TRP A 296 10.97 -13.32 6.71
N LEU A 297 12.04 -13.13 7.46
CA LEU A 297 12.63 -14.15 8.35
C LEU A 297 12.58 -13.77 9.84
N ARG A 298 12.27 -12.51 10.19
CA ARG A 298 12.14 -12.07 11.59
C ARG A 298 11.25 -12.98 12.45
N PRO A 299 10.10 -13.51 11.95
CA PRO A 299 9.25 -14.41 12.72
C PRO A 299 9.90 -15.73 13.14
N ASP A 300 10.92 -16.22 12.43
CA ASP A 300 11.63 -17.46 12.79
C ASP A 300 12.42 -17.34 14.11
N THR A 301 12.73 -16.11 14.54
CA THR A 301 13.51 -15.83 15.75
C THR A 301 12.64 -15.46 16.94
N TYR A 302 11.67 -14.54 16.74
CA TYR A 302 10.88 -13.95 17.84
C TYR A 302 9.37 -14.24 17.75
N GLY A 303 8.93 -14.99 16.73
CA GLY A 303 7.53 -15.03 16.34
C GLY A 303 7.07 -13.69 15.76
N TYR A 304 5.76 -13.52 15.65
CA TYR A 304 5.11 -12.27 15.24
C TYR A 304 4.06 -11.94 16.30
N ILE A 305 4.36 -10.96 17.15
CA ILE A 305 3.52 -10.55 18.28
C ILE A 305 2.77 -9.27 17.86
N ASP A 306 1.88 -9.44 16.87
CA ASP A 306 1.16 -8.37 16.19
C ASP A 306 0.20 -7.59 17.10
N GLN A 307 0.10 -6.29 16.83
CA GLN A 307 -0.69 -5.33 17.60
C GLN A 307 -1.67 -4.55 16.73
N GLN A 308 -1.26 -4.14 15.53
CA GLN A 308 -2.16 -3.69 14.46
C GLN A 308 -1.35 -3.37 13.20
N THR A 309 -1.88 -3.74 12.03
CA THR A 309 -1.48 -3.14 10.73
C THR A 309 0.04 -3.23 10.43
N GLY A 310 0.70 -4.31 10.87
CA GLY A 310 2.15 -4.50 10.71
C GLY A 310 3.04 -3.91 11.81
N GLY A 311 2.45 -3.35 12.88
CA GLY A 311 3.17 -3.01 14.11
C GLY A 311 3.14 -4.16 15.11
N TYR A 312 4.31 -4.62 15.57
CA TYR A 312 4.46 -5.84 16.39
C TYR A 312 5.55 -5.68 17.48
N MET A 313 5.51 -6.49 18.53
CA MET A 313 6.65 -6.59 19.46
C MET A 313 7.77 -7.40 18.79
N GLY A 314 8.86 -6.74 18.40
CA GLY A 314 9.84 -7.30 17.46
C GLY A 314 11.09 -7.94 18.06
N ASN A 315 11.18 -8.09 19.37
CA ASN A 315 12.37 -8.58 20.08
C ASN A 315 12.02 -9.49 21.28
N ASP A 316 13.05 -9.87 22.04
CA ASP A 316 13.06 -10.69 23.25
C ASP A 316 12.86 -9.89 24.56
N SER A 317 12.45 -8.63 24.49
CA SER A 317 12.17 -7.84 25.69
C SER A 317 10.85 -8.27 26.33
N LEU A 318 10.91 -8.84 27.53
CA LEU A 318 9.72 -9.19 28.32
C LEU A 318 9.12 -7.94 28.98
N TRP A 319 7.89 -7.60 28.62
CA TRP A 319 7.23 -6.38 29.11
C TRP A 319 6.39 -6.66 30.38
N PRO A 320 6.43 -5.78 31.40
CA PRO A 320 5.69 -5.99 32.65
C PRO A 320 4.17 -5.82 32.51
N ASN A 321 3.74 -5.12 31.45
CA ASN A 321 2.34 -4.93 31.05
C ASN A 321 2.31 -4.47 29.58
N PHE A 322 1.11 -4.30 29.02
CA PHE A 322 0.96 -3.90 27.62
C PHE A 322 1.47 -2.50 27.28
N GLU A 323 1.11 -1.50 28.08
CA GLU A 323 1.45 -0.10 27.79
C GLU A 323 2.97 0.14 27.88
N ALA A 324 3.69 -0.64 28.69
CA ALA A 324 5.15 -0.67 28.70
C ALA A 324 5.79 -1.11 27.38
N SER A 325 5.08 -1.92 26.56
CA SER A 325 5.58 -2.37 25.25
C SER A 325 5.37 -1.33 24.14
N ARG A 326 4.33 -0.48 24.26
CA ARG A 326 3.84 0.38 23.17
C ARG A 326 4.89 1.31 22.56
N PRO A 327 5.77 1.98 23.34
CA PRO A 327 6.81 2.86 22.78
C PRO A 327 7.92 2.12 22.03
N HIS A 328 7.92 0.78 22.08
CA HIS A 328 8.99 -0.10 21.61
C HIS A 328 8.52 -1.10 20.55
N TRP A 329 7.33 -0.92 19.97
CA TRP A 329 6.88 -1.73 18.84
C TRP A 329 7.72 -1.47 17.58
N TRP A 330 7.85 -2.51 16.77
CA TRP A 330 8.62 -2.53 15.53
C TRP A 330 7.66 -2.51 14.35
N GLN A 331 8.02 -1.75 13.31
CA GLN A 331 7.30 -1.75 12.05
C GLN A 331 7.73 -2.95 11.17
N MET A 332 6.80 -3.57 10.46
CA MET A 332 7.10 -4.61 9.45
C MET A 332 7.89 -3.98 8.28
N PRO A 333 9.01 -4.58 7.85
CA PRO A 333 9.79 -4.06 6.72
C PRO A 333 9.11 -4.30 5.37
N SER A 334 9.43 -3.45 4.41
CA SER A 334 9.01 -3.60 3.00
C SER A 334 10.15 -4.11 2.12
N ALA A 335 9.82 -4.74 0.99
CA ALA A 335 10.80 -5.25 0.04
C ALA A 335 11.50 -4.12 -0.75
N ILE A 336 10.84 -2.98 -0.94
CA ILE A 336 11.41 -1.74 -1.46
C ILE A 336 11.36 -0.71 -0.35
N GLN A 337 12.45 0.03 -0.16
CA GLN A 337 12.63 0.90 1.01
C GLN A 337 13.22 2.27 0.60
N VAL A 338 12.65 3.36 1.12
CA VAL A 338 13.05 4.74 0.81
C VAL A 338 13.07 5.56 2.10
N SER A 339 14.22 6.11 2.51
CA SER A 339 14.36 6.99 3.69
C SER A 339 15.57 7.93 3.53
N ALA A 340 15.55 9.07 4.23
CA ALA A 340 16.49 10.17 4.02
C ALA A 340 16.60 10.52 2.52
N ALA A 341 15.47 10.92 1.93
CA ALA A 341 15.28 11.02 0.49
C ALA A 341 14.34 12.16 0.07
N TYR A 342 14.49 12.72 -1.13
CA TYR A 342 13.48 13.60 -1.72
C TYR A 342 13.38 13.51 -3.25
N ASN A 343 12.24 13.90 -3.85
CA ASN A 343 12.02 13.86 -5.31
C ASN A 343 12.34 12.49 -5.92
N ILE A 344 11.58 11.46 -5.51
CA ILE A 344 11.68 10.11 -6.07
C ILE A 344 10.32 9.65 -6.59
N THR A 345 10.30 9.18 -7.84
CA THR A 345 9.09 8.63 -8.48
C THR A 345 9.25 7.13 -8.68
N ILE A 346 8.19 6.37 -8.39
CA ILE A 346 8.05 4.94 -8.69
C ILE A 346 6.78 4.79 -9.51
N GLU A 347 6.91 4.82 -10.84
CA GLU A 347 5.76 4.78 -11.77
C GLU A 347 5.63 3.42 -12.47
N SER A 348 4.39 2.99 -12.70
CA SER A 348 4.05 1.89 -13.61
C SER A 348 4.70 0.53 -13.30
N CYS A 349 5.31 0.37 -12.12
CA CYS A 349 5.99 -0.83 -11.66
C CYS A 349 4.99 -1.91 -11.20
N THR A 350 5.48 -3.11 -10.92
CA THR A 350 4.66 -4.24 -10.42
C THR A 350 5.32 -4.90 -9.21
N PHE A 351 4.61 -4.93 -8.09
CA PHE A 351 5.07 -5.48 -6.82
C PHE A 351 4.27 -6.76 -6.53
N ARG A 352 4.91 -7.93 -6.67
CA ARG A 352 4.20 -9.19 -6.47
C ARG A 352 5.06 -10.32 -5.97
N GLU A 353 4.43 -11.27 -5.28
CA GLU A 353 5.10 -12.40 -4.65
C GLU A 353 6.17 -11.91 -3.64
N LEU A 354 5.77 -11.06 -2.69
CA LEU A 354 6.67 -10.41 -1.73
C LEU A 354 6.33 -10.82 -0.28
N GLY A 355 7.32 -11.25 0.51
CA GLY A 355 7.12 -11.97 1.78
C GLY A 355 6.73 -11.13 3.00
N ALA A 356 6.85 -9.81 2.91
CA ALA A 356 6.33 -8.82 3.86
C ALA A 356 5.77 -7.63 3.07
N GLY A 357 6.10 -6.39 3.45
CA GLY A 357 5.56 -5.20 2.78
C GLY A 357 6.07 -4.99 1.35
N GLY A 358 5.36 -4.17 0.57
CA GLY A 358 5.71 -3.82 -0.80
C GLY A 358 6.73 -2.68 -0.86
N ILE A 359 6.24 -1.45 -0.70
CA ILE A 359 7.06 -0.21 -0.63
C ILE A 359 6.94 0.41 0.77
N GLY A 360 8.08 0.74 1.36
CA GLY A 360 8.20 1.47 2.62
C GLY A 360 8.85 2.83 2.41
N VAL A 361 8.17 3.92 2.72
CA VAL A 361 8.69 5.30 2.57
C VAL A 361 8.72 6.01 3.93
N GLY A 362 9.90 6.48 4.35
CA GLY A 362 10.09 7.12 5.63
C GLY A 362 9.66 6.24 6.81
N ASN A 363 9.97 4.94 6.76
CA ASN A 363 9.66 3.98 7.82
C ASN A 363 10.64 4.07 9.00
N ASP A 364 10.29 3.48 10.15
CA ASP A 364 11.16 3.46 11.32
C ASP A 364 12.53 2.80 11.03
N LYS A 365 13.56 3.21 11.77
CA LYS A 365 14.94 2.68 11.66
C LYS A 365 15.05 1.15 11.77
N ASN A 366 14.06 0.47 12.38
CA ASN A 366 14.03 -0.99 12.48
C ASN A 366 13.52 -1.68 11.21
N ALA A 367 12.91 -0.92 10.29
CA ALA A 367 12.28 -1.39 9.06
C ALA A 367 13.01 -0.92 7.79
N HIS A 368 14.04 -0.07 7.93
CA HIS A 368 14.89 0.41 6.84
C HIS A 368 16.32 -0.15 6.94
N LEU A 369 16.82 -0.77 5.86
CA LEU A 369 18.06 -1.57 5.85
C LEU A 369 19.32 -0.77 6.20
N THR A 370 19.34 0.55 5.92
CA THR A 370 20.49 1.41 6.27
C THR A 370 20.57 1.75 7.76
N GLY A 371 19.53 1.46 8.55
CA GLY A 371 19.37 1.96 9.92
C GLY A 371 19.02 3.46 10.01
N VAL A 372 18.94 4.16 8.87
CA VAL A 372 18.40 5.52 8.75
C VAL A 372 16.96 5.39 8.28
N GLY A 373 15.99 5.74 9.14
CA GLY A 373 14.57 5.75 8.83
C GLY A 373 14.03 7.16 8.58
N LEU A 374 12.72 7.28 8.39
CA LEU A 374 11.98 8.54 8.26
C LEU A 374 12.59 9.48 7.18
N GLY A 375 12.34 10.80 7.28
CA GLY A 375 13.01 11.82 6.47
C GLY A 375 12.77 11.67 4.96
N ALA A 376 11.51 11.83 4.52
CA ALA A 376 11.13 11.65 3.12
C ALA A 376 10.24 12.81 2.63
N ASN A 377 10.54 13.34 1.44
CA ASN A 377 9.82 14.49 0.87
C ASN A 377 9.54 14.33 -0.64
N ASN A 378 8.37 14.72 -1.14
CA ASN A 378 8.06 14.72 -2.58
C ASN A 378 8.33 13.34 -3.21
N ILE A 379 7.64 12.31 -2.74
CA ILE A 379 7.81 10.91 -3.20
C ILE A 379 6.52 10.44 -3.85
N HIS A 380 6.58 10.00 -5.11
CA HIS A 380 5.43 9.60 -5.91
C HIS A 380 5.43 8.09 -6.15
N ILE A 381 4.29 7.45 -5.94
CA ILE A 381 4.08 6.00 -6.08
C ILE A 381 2.83 5.81 -6.94
N ASP A 382 3.00 5.86 -8.26
CA ASP A 382 1.88 6.06 -9.18
C ASP A 382 1.72 4.96 -10.26
N ASP A 383 0.46 4.69 -10.65
CA ASP A 383 0.09 3.72 -11.69
C ASP A 383 0.67 2.28 -11.48
N ASN A 384 1.03 1.90 -10.25
CA ASN A 384 1.63 0.60 -9.95
C ASN A 384 0.58 -0.51 -9.73
N TYR A 385 1.02 -1.77 -9.84
CA TYR A 385 0.19 -2.94 -9.54
C TYR A 385 0.77 -3.78 -8.40
N PHE A 386 -0.04 -4.03 -7.37
CA PHE A 386 0.33 -4.80 -6.17
C PHE A 386 -0.54 -6.06 -6.06
N THR A 387 0.06 -7.25 -6.13
CA THR A 387 -0.68 -8.50 -5.90
C THR A 387 0.19 -9.58 -5.25
N GLN A 388 -0.35 -10.33 -4.29
CA GLN A 388 0.45 -11.28 -3.51
C GLN A 388 1.67 -10.62 -2.83
N VAL A 389 1.48 -9.38 -2.36
CA VAL A 389 2.31 -8.79 -1.31
C VAL A 389 1.75 -9.27 0.02
N MET A 390 2.56 -9.93 0.85
CA MET A 390 2.08 -10.66 2.03
C MET A 390 1.85 -9.77 3.25
N GLY A 391 2.48 -8.60 3.30
CA GLY A 391 2.32 -7.56 4.30
C GLY A 391 1.69 -6.29 3.72
N ASN A 392 1.90 -5.15 4.40
CA ASN A 392 1.38 -3.85 3.93
C ASN A 392 1.90 -3.51 2.53
N SER A 393 1.03 -3.24 1.55
CA SER A 393 1.50 -3.05 0.16
C SER A 393 2.23 -1.71 -0.05
N ILE A 394 1.74 -0.63 0.57
CA ILE A 394 2.44 0.63 0.78
C ILE A 394 2.42 0.97 2.28
N THR A 395 3.57 1.33 2.86
CA THR A 395 3.69 1.85 4.23
C THR A 395 4.47 3.17 4.23
N VAL A 396 3.84 4.27 4.65
CA VAL A 396 4.45 5.60 4.72
C VAL A 396 4.51 6.11 6.16
N GLY A 397 5.67 6.62 6.58
CA GLY A 397 5.94 7.04 7.95
C GLY A 397 6.31 5.86 8.88
N GLY A 398 6.69 6.18 10.12
CA GLY A 398 6.98 5.22 11.20
C GLY A 398 5.88 5.12 12.26
N ILE A 399 6.04 4.23 13.23
CA ILE A 399 5.14 4.04 14.39
C ILE A 399 5.77 4.43 15.73
N GLN A 400 7.09 4.66 15.78
CA GLN A 400 7.81 5.06 16.99
C GLN A 400 7.75 6.59 17.25
N ALA A 401 8.20 7.01 18.45
CA ALA A 401 8.12 8.39 18.92
C ALA A 401 8.69 9.43 17.93
N ASP A 402 9.84 9.14 17.30
CA ASP A 402 10.49 10.00 16.30
C ASP A 402 9.64 10.23 15.03
N ALA A 403 8.69 9.36 14.71
CA ALA A 403 7.76 9.59 13.60
C ALA A 403 6.64 10.57 13.98
N HIS A 404 6.22 10.57 15.25
CA HIS A 404 5.15 11.44 15.77
C HIS A 404 5.66 12.84 16.14
N HIS A 405 6.78 12.90 16.87
CA HIS A 405 7.52 14.11 17.24
C HIS A 405 9.00 13.91 16.90
N PRO A 406 9.43 14.24 15.68
CA PRO A 406 10.81 14.12 15.24
C PRO A 406 11.82 14.84 16.14
N SER A 407 12.82 14.12 16.64
CA SER A 407 13.95 14.71 17.39
C SER A 407 14.81 15.65 16.55
N GLN A 408 14.73 15.57 15.22
CA GLN A 408 15.39 16.44 14.24
C GLN A 408 14.44 16.78 13.09
N PRO A 409 14.37 18.04 12.59
CA PRO A 409 13.47 18.43 11.50
C PRO A 409 13.64 17.63 10.21
N GLN A 410 14.85 17.14 9.92
CA GLN A 410 15.18 16.32 8.74
C GLN A 410 14.50 14.94 8.72
N MET A 411 13.88 14.54 9.84
CA MET A 411 13.17 13.26 9.97
C MET A 411 11.67 13.37 9.63
N LEU A 412 11.17 14.56 9.28
CA LEU A 412 9.80 14.75 8.79
C LEU A 412 9.50 13.89 7.54
N VAL A 413 8.26 13.44 7.42
CA VAL A 413 7.74 12.76 6.23
C VAL A 413 6.60 13.60 5.65
N SER A 414 6.76 14.08 4.41
CA SER A 414 5.78 14.95 3.77
C SER A 414 5.69 14.82 2.27
N ASP A 415 4.59 15.33 1.70
CA ASP A 415 4.41 15.42 0.25
C ASP A 415 4.63 14.04 -0.43
N ILE A 416 4.05 13.01 0.20
CA ILE A 416 4.11 11.63 -0.28
C ILE A 416 2.79 11.31 -1.00
N HIS A 417 2.87 10.86 -2.23
CA HIS A 417 1.72 10.69 -3.11
C HIS A 417 1.63 9.23 -3.57
N ALA A 418 0.47 8.61 -3.36
CA ALA A 418 0.19 7.26 -3.82
C ALA A 418 -1.08 7.29 -4.68
N SER A 419 -0.93 7.32 -6.01
CA SER A 419 -2.04 7.58 -6.93
C SER A 419 -2.23 6.51 -8.03
N ASN A 420 -3.48 6.28 -8.44
CA ASN A 420 -3.81 5.40 -9.58
C ASN A 420 -3.34 3.93 -9.42
N ASN A 421 -2.97 3.47 -8.22
CA ASN A 421 -2.45 2.11 -8.04
C ASN A 421 -3.59 1.08 -7.94
N ILE A 422 -3.31 -0.17 -8.30
CA ILE A 422 -4.25 -1.30 -8.21
C ILE A 422 -3.71 -2.34 -7.22
N PHE A 423 -4.53 -2.77 -6.26
CA PHE A 423 -4.18 -3.74 -5.21
C PHE A 423 -5.15 -4.92 -5.21
N ASN A 424 -4.67 -6.14 -5.45
CA ASN A 424 -5.50 -7.35 -5.50
C ASN A 424 -4.87 -8.49 -4.70
N ASN A 425 -5.62 -9.07 -3.76
CA ASN A 425 -5.23 -10.32 -3.09
C ASN A 425 -3.88 -10.18 -2.38
N ASN A 426 -3.79 -9.20 -1.48
CA ASN A 426 -2.63 -8.90 -0.64
C ASN A 426 -2.90 -9.34 0.82
N SER A 427 -1.90 -9.20 1.69
CA SER A 427 -1.96 -9.56 3.12
C SER A 427 -2.20 -11.05 3.43
N VAL A 428 -2.26 -11.95 2.45
CA VAL A 428 -2.80 -13.32 2.66
C VAL A 428 -1.98 -14.25 3.58
N LEU A 429 -0.76 -13.87 3.96
CA LEU A 429 0.02 -14.56 5.00
C LEU A 429 0.19 -13.76 6.30
N TRP A 430 0.01 -12.44 6.29
CA TRP A 430 -0.03 -11.57 7.48
C TRP A 430 -1.36 -10.81 7.48
N SER A 431 -2.45 -11.48 7.86
CA SER A 431 -3.81 -11.09 7.45
C SER A 431 -4.30 -9.77 8.06
N SER A 432 -3.67 -9.29 9.12
CA SER A 432 -3.90 -7.99 9.77
C SER A 432 -3.25 -6.79 9.08
N THR A 433 -2.56 -6.99 7.95
CA THR A 433 -1.94 -5.94 7.14
C THR A 433 -2.87 -5.44 6.02
N VAL A 434 -2.58 -4.26 5.45
CA VAL A 434 -3.50 -3.53 4.54
C VAL A 434 -2.84 -3.14 3.22
N SER A 435 -3.62 -2.71 2.23
CA SER A 435 -3.04 -2.23 0.98
C SER A 435 -2.26 -0.92 1.15
N ILE A 436 -2.79 0.06 1.88
CA ILE A 436 -2.10 1.34 2.12
C ILE A 436 -2.17 1.72 3.60
N LEU A 437 -1.01 1.93 4.24
CA LEU A 437 -0.88 2.54 5.57
C LEU A 437 -0.05 3.82 5.47
N PHE A 438 -0.63 4.98 5.80
CA PHE A 438 0.12 6.21 6.08
C PHE A 438 0.03 6.50 7.58
N THR A 439 1.14 6.75 8.27
CA THR A 439 1.11 7.03 9.73
C THR A 439 1.14 8.53 10.01
N TYR A 440 2.30 9.11 10.28
CA TYR A 440 2.49 10.50 10.67
C TYR A 440 3.08 11.32 9.52
N THR A 441 2.22 11.65 8.56
CA THR A 441 2.59 12.39 7.34
C THR A 441 1.97 13.80 7.33
N GLN A 442 2.61 14.74 6.64
CA GLN A 442 2.01 16.05 6.33
C GLN A 442 1.95 16.31 4.82
N PHE A 443 0.93 17.01 4.34
CA PHE A 443 0.75 17.40 2.92
C PHE A 443 0.69 16.23 1.91
N SER A 444 0.58 15.00 2.38
CA SER A 444 0.61 13.78 1.58
C SER A 444 -0.77 13.40 1.02
N SER A 445 -0.82 12.59 -0.05
CA SER A 445 -2.10 12.15 -0.64
C SER A 445 -2.16 10.66 -1.00
N ILE A 446 -3.38 10.12 -0.92
CA ILE A 446 -3.75 8.77 -1.34
C ILE A 446 -4.93 8.93 -2.30
N THR A 447 -4.70 8.87 -3.62
CA THR A 447 -5.75 9.25 -4.60
C THR A 447 -6.02 8.20 -5.67
N HIS A 448 -7.28 8.03 -6.06
CA HIS A 448 -7.68 7.23 -7.23
C HIS A 448 -7.15 5.78 -7.22
N ASN A 449 -6.97 5.14 -6.06
CA ASN A 449 -6.49 3.75 -5.98
C ASN A 449 -7.66 2.75 -6.02
N ASP A 450 -7.48 1.59 -6.65
CA ASP A 450 -8.42 0.45 -6.65
C ASP A 450 -7.90 -0.64 -5.72
N VAL A 451 -8.62 -0.93 -4.63
CA VAL A 451 -8.20 -1.81 -3.54
C VAL A 451 -9.21 -2.94 -3.33
N TYR A 452 -8.81 -4.17 -3.63
CA TYR A 452 -9.72 -5.31 -3.58
C TYR A 452 -9.15 -6.65 -3.13
N ASN A 453 -10.05 -7.54 -2.70
CA ASN A 453 -9.75 -8.85 -2.12
C ASN A 453 -8.74 -8.75 -0.96
N GLN A 454 -9.12 -8.05 0.11
CA GLN A 454 -8.26 -7.77 1.26
C GLN A 454 -8.76 -8.51 2.52
N PRO A 455 -7.92 -9.25 3.25
CA PRO A 455 -8.29 -9.91 4.50
C PRO A 455 -8.75 -8.96 5.62
N TYR A 456 -8.24 -7.72 5.61
CA TYR A 456 -8.48 -6.67 6.62
C TYR A 456 -8.89 -5.35 5.94
N SER A 457 -8.62 -4.18 6.54
CA SER A 457 -8.92 -2.87 5.95
C SER A 457 -8.22 -2.63 4.60
N GLY A 458 -8.78 -1.75 3.77
CA GLY A 458 -8.14 -1.34 2.52
C GLY A 458 -7.06 -0.26 2.73
N ILE A 459 -7.43 0.85 3.38
CA ILE A 459 -6.58 2.02 3.62
C ILE A 459 -6.64 2.42 5.10
N CYS A 460 -5.48 2.52 5.73
CA CYS A 460 -5.28 3.09 7.07
C CYS A 460 -4.57 4.45 6.96
N HIS A 461 -5.00 5.45 7.74
CA HIS A 461 -4.27 6.69 7.91
C HIS A 461 -4.24 7.13 9.38
N GLY A 462 -3.06 7.48 9.88
CA GLY A 462 -2.80 7.83 11.28
C GLY A 462 -2.39 6.62 12.13
N TYR A 463 -1.82 6.89 13.30
CA TYR A 463 -1.40 5.85 14.24
C TYR A 463 -1.47 6.36 15.69
N GLY A 464 -1.34 5.48 16.68
CA GLY A 464 -1.19 5.86 18.09
C GLY A 464 -2.50 6.17 18.84
N TRP A 465 -3.67 6.03 18.21
CA TRP A 465 -4.99 6.11 18.89
C TRP A 465 -5.20 7.35 19.79
N GLY A 466 -4.51 8.46 19.48
CA GLY A 466 -4.51 9.68 20.28
C GLY A 466 -3.76 9.62 21.62
N SER A 467 -3.02 8.54 21.94
CA SER A 467 -2.17 8.50 23.14
C SER A 467 -1.06 9.54 23.13
N ASN A 468 -0.66 9.96 21.93
CA ASN A 468 0.50 10.82 21.69
C ASN A 468 0.09 12.27 21.33
N ASP A 469 -1.21 12.56 21.27
CA ASP A 469 -1.74 13.90 21.01
C ASP A 469 -1.28 14.91 22.09
N GLU A 470 -1.37 16.21 21.78
CA GLU A 470 -1.18 17.30 22.75
C GLU A 470 -2.08 17.11 23.99
N GLY A 471 -1.47 17.12 25.18
CA GLY A 471 -2.15 16.87 26.46
C GLY A 471 -2.44 15.40 26.75
N GLY A 472 -2.22 14.50 25.79
CA GLY A 472 -2.53 13.06 25.86
C GLY A 472 -4.02 12.78 26.08
N SER A 473 -4.37 11.50 26.25
CA SER A 473 -5.75 11.09 26.52
C SER A 473 -5.96 10.74 28.01
N PRO A 474 -7.05 11.19 28.65
CA PRO A 474 -7.41 10.78 30.01
C PRO A 474 -7.54 9.27 30.22
N GLU A 475 -7.72 8.50 29.15
CA GLU A 475 -7.76 7.04 29.22
C GLU A 475 -6.36 6.43 29.28
N TYR A 476 -5.40 6.94 28.50
CA TYR A 476 -4.00 6.50 28.60
C TYR A 476 -3.33 6.92 29.91
N VAL A 477 -3.84 7.96 30.60
CA VAL A 477 -3.51 8.26 31.99
C VAL A 477 -3.96 7.12 32.92
N LYS A 478 -5.23 6.67 32.84
CA LYS A 478 -5.76 5.57 33.67
C LYS A 478 -5.00 4.26 33.47
N ARG A 479 -4.59 3.96 32.24
CA ARG A 479 -3.79 2.77 31.91
C ARG A 479 -2.31 2.89 32.32
N GLY A 480 -1.86 4.07 32.71
CA GLY A 480 -0.48 4.31 33.11
C GLY A 480 0.54 4.29 31.97
N LEU A 481 0.13 4.59 30.73
CA LEU A 481 1.06 4.61 29.58
C LEU A 481 2.14 5.68 29.72
N TYR A 482 1.82 6.82 30.34
CA TYR A 482 2.77 7.92 30.57
C TYR A 482 3.83 7.63 31.65
N ASN A 483 3.87 6.41 32.19
CA ASN A 483 5.04 5.91 32.93
C ASN A 483 6.16 5.38 32.00
N TYR A 484 5.87 5.19 30.71
CA TYR A 484 6.76 4.53 29.73
C TYR A 484 7.05 5.39 28.48
N GLN A 485 6.24 6.42 28.23
CA GLN A 485 6.47 7.44 27.20
C GLN A 485 6.11 8.84 27.74
N PRO A 486 6.67 9.91 27.16
CA PRO A 486 6.28 11.27 27.53
C PRO A 486 4.78 11.54 27.31
N LEU A 487 4.25 12.46 28.11
CA LEU A 487 3.04 13.21 27.79
C LEU A 487 3.47 14.43 26.96
N TYR A 488 2.94 14.57 25.75
CA TYR A 488 3.35 15.64 24.83
C TYR A 488 2.57 16.94 25.08
N ASP A 489 3.29 18.07 25.04
CA ASP A 489 2.80 19.43 25.21
C ASP A 489 2.54 20.17 23.89
N THR A 490 2.69 19.46 22.77
CA THR A 490 2.61 19.99 21.41
C THR A 490 1.91 18.99 20.47
N PRO A 491 1.17 19.44 19.43
CA PRO A 491 0.54 18.55 18.47
C PRO A 491 1.51 17.63 17.71
N THR A 492 0.96 16.53 17.18
CA THR A 492 1.63 15.69 16.18
C THR A 492 2.06 16.48 14.94
N VAL A 493 3.07 16.01 14.22
CA VAL A 493 3.46 16.59 12.92
C VAL A 493 2.40 16.38 11.82
N MET A 494 1.52 15.38 11.98
CA MET A 494 0.54 14.93 10.99
C MET A 494 -0.55 15.97 10.69
N LYS A 495 -0.64 16.46 9.44
CA LYS A 495 -1.62 17.48 9.01
C LYS A 495 -1.78 17.59 7.49
N ASN A 496 -2.90 18.15 7.03
CA ASN A 496 -3.09 18.58 5.64
C ASN A 496 -3.00 17.45 4.59
N ASN A 497 -3.39 16.22 4.92
CA ASN A 497 -3.37 15.09 3.99
C ASN A 497 -4.70 14.96 3.22
N LEU A 498 -4.65 14.38 2.01
CA LEU A 498 -5.79 14.21 1.09
C LEU A 498 -6.04 12.72 0.79
N ILE A 499 -7.29 12.26 0.91
CA ILE A 499 -7.71 10.90 0.54
C ILE A 499 -8.89 11.02 -0.45
N GLU A 500 -8.64 10.82 -1.74
CA GLU A 500 -9.57 11.21 -2.81
C GLU A 500 -9.84 10.11 -3.84
N GLY A 501 -11.09 9.88 -4.22
CA GLY A 501 -11.45 9.05 -5.38
C GLY A 501 -11.07 7.57 -5.30
N ASN A 502 -10.76 7.02 -4.11
CA ASN A 502 -10.33 5.62 -3.97
C ASN A 502 -11.53 4.65 -3.95
N LEU A 503 -11.37 3.49 -4.61
CA LEU A 503 -12.33 2.40 -4.65
C LEU A 503 -11.87 1.26 -3.73
N ILE A 504 -12.72 0.83 -2.79
CA ILE A 504 -12.37 -0.24 -1.82
C ILE A 504 -13.48 -1.30 -1.76
N HIS A 505 -13.17 -2.56 -2.07
CA HIS A 505 -14.19 -3.62 -2.06
C HIS A 505 -13.66 -5.03 -1.75
N HIS A 506 -14.55 -5.90 -1.25
CA HIS A 506 -14.17 -7.23 -0.75
C HIS A 506 -12.99 -7.16 0.22
N PHE A 507 -13.04 -6.17 1.12
CA PHE A 507 -12.14 -6.01 2.25
C PHE A 507 -12.71 -6.75 3.48
N GLY A 508 -11.94 -6.86 4.56
CA GLY A 508 -12.40 -7.47 5.82
C GLY A 508 -12.76 -8.96 5.71
N GLN A 509 -12.15 -9.70 4.78
CA GLN A 509 -12.50 -11.09 4.49
C GLN A 509 -12.02 -12.11 5.54
N SER A 510 -11.25 -11.70 6.56
CA SER A 510 -10.68 -12.63 7.56
C SER A 510 -10.53 -12.05 8.98
N HIS A 511 -11.08 -10.86 9.23
CA HIS A 511 -10.95 -10.09 10.48
C HIS A 511 -12.24 -9.29 10.73
N THR A 512 -12.45 -8.79 11.94
CA THR A 512 -13.74 -8.23 12.39
C THR A 512 -13.69 -6.82 12.98
N ASP A 513 -12.52 -6.33 13.39
CA ASP A 513 -12.34 -5.01 14.01
C ASP A 513 -11.41 -4.13 13.17
N PHE A 514 -11.98 -3.34 12.26
CA PHE A 514 -11.22 -2.68 11.20
C PHE A 514 -10.48 -1.43 11.67
N GLY A 515 -9.14 -1.50 11.66
CA GLY A 515 -8.24 -0.39 11.90
C GLY A 515 -8.42 0.73 10.88
N GLY A 516 -9.37 1.63 11.15
CA GLY A 516 -9.87 2.57 10.15
C GLY A 516 -10.88 1.95 9.19
N ALA A 517 -11.78 2.79 8.68
CA ALA A 517 -12.79 2.47 7.67
C ALA A 517 -13.93 1.49 8.04
N GLY A 518 -14.61 1.66 9.20
CA GLY A 518 -16.09 1.66 9.14
C GLY A 518 -17.03 1.26 10.30
N LYS A 519 -17.92 2.20 10.71
CA LYS A 519 -19.41 2.05 10.83
C LYS A 519 -20.12 3.38 11.22
N PRO A 520 -21.47 3.50 11.14
CA PRO A 520 -22.21 4.76 11.38
C PRO A 520 -23.21 4.77 12.57
N TYR A 521 -23.70 5.99 12.86
CA TYR A 521 -24.93 6.42 13.60
C TYR A 521 -24.83 7.18 14.96
N ILE A 522 -24.56 8.50 14.84
CA ILE A 522 -25.14 9.67 15.55
C ILE A 522 -24.96 9.85 17.10
N LEU A 523 -24.83 11.13 17.52
CA LEU A 523 -24.67 11.66 18.88
C LEU A 523 -23.31 11.31 19.56
N ALA A 524 -22.94 11.97 20.66
CA ALA A 524 -22.69 13.42 20.69
C ALA A 524 -21.24 13.66 21.17
N HIS A 525 -20.76 14.90 21.16
CA HIS A 525 -19.46 15.34 21.71
C HIS A 525 -18.16 14.77 21.09
N GLU A 526 -17.23 15.69 20.79
CA GLU A 526 -15.81 15.68 21.24
C GLU A 526 -14.99 14.40 20.97
N ALA A 527 -13.76 14.31 21.50
CA ALA A 527 -12.64 14.96 20.81
C ALA A 527 -11.45 14.00 20.56
N SER A 528 -10.24 14.51 20.32
CA SER A 528 -9.18 13.90 19.49
C SER A 528 -9.62 13.79 18.04
N ARG A 529 -9.03 14.59 17.16
CA ARG A 529 -9.64 14.95 15.86
C ARG A 529 -8.98 14.22 14.65
N ASN A 530 -8.27 13.13 14.97
CA ASN A 530 -7.89 11.94 14.18
C ASN A 530 -8.71 11.65 12.91
N ILE A 531 -8.09 10.93 11.95
CA ILE A 531 -8.78 10.33 10.79
C ILE A 531 -9.58 9.11 11.24
N THR A 532 -10.67 9.38 11.96
CA THR A 532 -11.75 8.41 12.21
C THR A 532 -12.71 8.48 11.02
N TRP A 533 -12.80 7.39 10.27
CA TRP A 533 -13.71 7.23 9.13
C TRP A 533 -15.17 7.12 9.62
N PHE A 534 -15.80 8.26 9.89
CA PHE A 534 -17.22 8.30 10.20
C PHE A 534 -18.04 7.98 8.95
N ASN A 535 -18.92 6.95 9.08
CA ASN A 535 -19.84 6.44 8.06
C ASN A 535 -19.26 5.55 6.93
N ASN A 536 -18.54 4.46 7.26
CA ASN A 536 -18.38 3.31 6.34
C ASN A 536 -19.09 2.06 6.89
N LEU A 537 -20.27 1.70 6.40
CA LEU A 537 -21.06 0.58 6.91
C LEU A 537 -20.52 -0.74 6.31
N GLY A 538 -20.33 -1.80 7.12
CA GLY A 538 -19.96 -3.16 6.66
C GLY A 538 -20.62 -4.32 7.44
N PHE A 539 -21.09 -5.33 6.73
CA PHE A 539 -21.44 -6.71 7.16
C PHE A 539 -21.48 -7.56 5.86
N THR A 540 -21.42 -8.89 5.83
CA THR A 540 -21.68 -9.96 6.82
C THR A 540 -20.44 -10.88 6.98
N SER A 541 -20.35 -11.85 7.90
CA SER A 541 -21.37 -12.58 8.67
C SER A 541 -20.84 -13.08 10.03
N GLY A 542 -21.73 -13.55 10.93
CA GLY A 542 -21.29 -14.51 11.96
C GLY A 542 -21.00 -14.02 13.39
N LYS A 543 -21.79 -13.05 13.91
CA LYS A 543 -21.87 -12.61 15.33
C LYS A 543 -20.83 -11.59 15.84
N TYR A 544 -21.35 -10.84 16.81
CA TYR A 544 -20.76 -9.85 17.71
C TYR A 544 -20.33 -8.47 17.17
N TYR A 545 -20.89 -7.50 17.89
CA TYR A 545 -20.70 -6.06 17.87
C TYR A 545 -20.47 -5.72 19.35
N ALA A 546 -19.48 -4.87 19.65
CA ALA A 546 -19.23 -4.39 21.00
C ALA A 546 -19.01 -2.87 20.92
N PRO A 547 -19.85 -2.04 21.56
CA PRO A 547 -19.61 -0.62 21.65
C PRO A 547 -18.56 -0.37 22.74
N ASN A 548 -17.49 0.35 22.38
CA ASN A 548 -16.65 1.03 23.34
C ASN A 548 -16.94 2.53 23.22
N ASP A 549 -17.60 3.11 24.22
CA ASP A 549 -17.82 4.56 24.38
C ASP A 549 -16.52 5.30 24.74
N TRP A 550 -15.39 4.86 24.18
CA TRP A 550 -14.04 5.23 24.56
C TRP A 550 -13.43 6.13 23.49
N ILE A 551 -14.03 7.31 23.33
CA ILE A 551 -13.45 8.45 22.64
C ILE A 551 -13.11 9.51 23.71
N PRO A 552 -11.88 9.52 24.25
CA PRO A 552 -11.42 10.58 25.14
C PRO A 552 -11.23 11.90 24.36
N GLU A 553 -11.09 13.02 25.07
CA GLU A 553 -11.04 14.36 24.47
C GLU A 553 -9.61 14.90 24.29
N GLN A 554 -9.12 15.04 23.04
CA GLN A 554 -7.92 15.81 22.63
C GLN A 554 -8.18 16.70 21.39
N LEU A 555 -7.16 17.06 20.59
CA LEU A 555 -7.24 18.08 19.52
C LEU A 555 -6.95 17.55 18.08
N THR A 556 -6.88 18.50 17.14
CA THR A 556 -6.25 18.51 15.79
C THR A 556 -6.61 17.50 14.67
N GLY A 557 -6.83 18.04 13.47
CA GLY A 557 -7.01 17.36 12.18
C GLY A 557 -7.41 18.36 11.08
N TRP A 558 -6.69 18.39 9.96
CA TRP A 558 -6.95 19.27 8.80
C TRP A 558 -6.91 18.46 7.49
N ASN A 559 -7.56 17.30 7.47
CA ASN A 559 -7.50 16.37 6.35
C ASN A 559 -8.78 16.44 5.49
N THR A 560 -8.66 16.06 4.22
CA THR A 560 -9.73 16.16 3.23
C THR A 560 -10.00 14.80 2.62
N VAL A 561 -11.26 14.37 2.61
CA VAL A 561 -11.69 13.01 2.24
C VAL A 561 -12.87 13.08 1.27
N ILE A 562 -12.59 12.81 -0.02
CA ILE A 562 -13.47 13.16 -1.15
C ILE A 562 -13.71 11.95 -2.05
N ASP A 563 -14.94 11.71 -2.52
CA ASP A 563 -15.26 10.75 -3.60
C ASP A 563 -14.82 9.28 -3.39
N ASN A 564 -14.54 8.85 -2.17
CA ASN A 564 -14.13 7.47 -1.90
C ASN A 564 -15.35 6.52 -1.82
N TRP A 565 -15.17 5.28 -2.26
CA TRP A 565 -16.24 4.28 -2.40
C TRP A 565 -15.94 2.97 -1.63
N GLY A 566 -16.94 2.41 -0.95
CA GLY A 566 -16.84 1.14 -0.21
C GLY A 566 -17.94 0.11 -0.54
N LYS A 567 -17.57 -1.18 -0.74
CA LYS A 567 -18.57 -2.25 -0.92
C LYS A 567 -19.20 -2.71 0.39
N LEU A 568 -20.52 -2.87 0.39
CA LEU A 568 -21.31 -3.04 1.60
C LEU A 568 -22.48 -4.03 1.42
N GLY A 569 -22.60 -5.02 2.32
CA GLY A 569 -23.81 -5.82 2.52
C GLY A 569 -24.65 -5.30 3.67
N VAL A 570 -25.58 -4.37 3.41
CA VAL A 570 -26.57 -3.94 4.41
C VAL A 570 -27.63 -5.02 4.57
N LYS A 571 -28.27 -5.06 5.75
CA LYS A 571 -29.65 -5.55 5.82
C LYS A 571 -30.50 -4.72 4.84
N ASP A 572 -31.38 -5.36 4.08
CA ASP A 572 -32.34 -4.69 3.19
C ASP A 572 -31.69 -3.88 2.01
N ASN A 573 -30.41 -4.11 1.69
CA ASN A 573 -29.69 -3.59 0.50
C ASN A 573 -29.61 -2.05 0.34
N GLU A 574 -29.58 -1.29 1.45
CA GLU A 574 -29.47 0.19 1.38
C GLU A 574 -28.21 0.67 0.63
N VAL A 575 -28.37 1.73 -0.18
CA VAL A 575 -27.28 2.47 -0.83
C VAL A 575 -27.12 3.80 -0.10
N LEU A 576 -25.90 4.12 0.33
CA LEU A 576 -25.60 5.37 1.03
C LEU A 576 -24.73 6.25 0.12
N ASP A 577 -25.41 7.06 -0.69
CA ASP A 577 -24.80 7.97 -1.66
C ASP A 577 -24.63 9.39 -1.06
N GLY A 578 -23.44 9.98 -1.20
CA GLY A 578 -23.17 11.34 -0.67
C GLY A 578 -23.14 11.42 0.86
N PHE A 579 -22.72 10.35 1.54
CA PHE A 579 -22.88 10.15 2.97
C PHE A 579 -21.50 10.13 3.68
N PRO A 580 -21.13 11.13 4.51
CA PRO A 580 -21.83 12.37 4.84
C PRO A 580 -21.29 13.58 4.03
N ASN A 581 -22.17 14.30 3.33
CA ASN A 581 -21.89 15.63 2.78
C ASN A 581 -21.90 16.70 3.89
N HIS A 582 -20.90 16.67 4.78
CA HIS A 582 -20.74 17.60 5.89
C HIS A 582 -19.27 17.99 6.03
N SER A 583 -18.99 19.25 6.41
CA SER A 583 -17.82 19.48 7.28
C SER A 583 -17.99 18.52 8.46
N GLY A 584 -17.05 17.61 8.69
CA GLY A 584 -17.26 16.60 9.71
C GLY A 584 -17.46 17.23 11.09
N ARG A 585 -17.70 16.40 12.11
CA ARG A 585 -17.03 16.73 13.38
C ARG A 585 -15.53 16.91 13.04
N ARG A 586 -14.77 17.58 13.92
CA ARG A 586 -13.30 17.47 13.92
C ARG A 586 -12.54 18.29 12.84
N ASN A 587 -13.13 19.31 12.21
CA ASN A 587 -12.55 20.17 11.13
C ASN A 587 -12.12 19.48 9.82
N ASN A 588 -12.00 18.15 9.77
CA ASN A 588 -11.77 17.43 8.51
C ASN A 588 -12.96 17.63 7.53
N THR A 589 -12.66 17.71 6.24
CA THR A 589 -13.65 17.91 5.18
C THR A 589 -14.04 16.58 4.55
N PHE A 590 -15.29 16.14 4.74
CA PHE A 590 -15.85 14.95 4.09
C PHE A 590 -16.84 15.40 3.01
N LEU A 591 -16.59 15.03 1.76
CA LEU A 591 -17.47 15.32 0.63
C LEU A 591 -17.71 14.04 -0.17
N ARG A 592 -18.96 13.79 -0.54
CA ARG A 592 -19.32 12.79 -1.56
C ARG A 592 -18.70 11.40 -1.33
N ASN A 593 -18.62 10.90 -0.10
CA ASN A 593 -18.19 9.51 0.12
C ASN A 593 -19.38 8.55 -0.06
N TYR A 594 -19.11 7.33 -0.50
CA TYR A 594 -20.09 6.44 -1.14
C TYR A 594 -20.03 5.00 -0.60
N LEU A 595 -21.19 4.38 -0.37
CA LEU A 595 -21.30 2.95 -0.05
C LEU A 595 -22.41 2.28 -0.83
N ALA A 596 -22.13 1.11 -1.42
CA ALA A 596 -23.16 0.30 -2.05
C ALA A 596 -22.82 -1.20 -2.12
N PRO A 597 -23.83 -2.08 -2.25
CA PRO A 597 -23.61 -3.48 -2.64
C PRO A 597 -23.08 -3.64 -4.08
N TYR A 598 -23.37 -2.68 -4.98
CA TYR A 598 -22.92 -2.67 -6.38
C TYR A 598 -22.84 -1.23 -6.94
N ILE A 599 -21.84 -0.94 -7.78
CA ILE A 599 -21.54 0.39 -8.33
C ILE A 599 -22.71 0.92 -9.18
N ASN A 600 -23.32 0.08 -10.01
CA ASN A 600 -24.44 0.45 -10.90
C ASN A 600 -25.71 0.92 -10.16
N GLY A 601 -25.76 0.83 -8.82
CA GLY A 601 -26.87 1.31 -7.99
C GLY A 601 -26.66 2.70 -7.38
N THR A 602 -25.46 3.28 -7.48
CA THR A 602 -25.15 4.62 -6.96
C THR A 602 -25.45 5.71 -7.99
N SER A 603 -25.32 6.98 -7.58
CA SER A 603 -25.38 8.14 -8.48
C SER A 603 -24.31 8.10 -9.57
N LEU A 604 -24.55 8.82 -10.67
CA LEU A 604 -23.59 8.92 -11.78
C LEU A 604 -22.25 9.57 -11.37
N ILE A 605 -22.20 10.34 -10.26
CA ILE A 605 -20.94 10.89 -9.73
C ILE A 605 -20.15 9.79 -9.02
N ALA A 606 -20.80 9.05 -8.11
CA ALA A 606 -20.21 7.89 -7.44
C ALA A 606 -19.70 6.83 -8.42
N GLN A 607 -20.45 6.60 -9.49
CA GLN A 607 -20.05 5.69 -10.56
C GLN A 607 -18.81 6.17 -11.34
N ARG A 608 -18.65 7.48 -11.56
CA ARG A 608 -17.44 8.06 -12.21
C ARG A 608 -16.22 8.01 -11.29
N ALA A 609 -16.40 8.36 -10.01
CA ALA A 609 -15.35 8.23 -9.00
C ALA A 609 -14.84 6.79 -8.93
N ALA A 610 -15.75 5.81 -8.89
CA ALA A 610 -15.40 4.40 -8.99
C ALA A 610 -14.67 4.06 -10.29
N TYR A 611 -15.14 4.50 -11.47
CA TYR A 611 -14.51 4.22 -12.79
C TYR A 611 -13.08 4.77 -12.92
N ARG A 612 -12.82 5.95 -12.33
CA ARG A 612 -11.51 6.62 -12.39
C ARG A 612 -10.48 6.03 -11.42
N ALA A 613 -10.91 5.21 -10.46
CA ALA A 613 -10.00 4.50 -9.55
C ALA A 613 -9.17 3.41 -10.26
N GLY A 614 -7.98 3.16 -9.73
CA GLY A 614 -6.93 2.37 -10.34
C GLY A 614 -6.21 3.10 -11.47
N VAL A 615 -5.42 2.35 -12.24
CA VAL A 615 -4.67 2.85 -13.40
C VAL A 615 -5.64 3.45 -14.42
N ILE A 616 -5.29 4.58 -15.02
CA ILE A 616 -6.18 5.30 -15.94
C ILE A 616 -6.53 4.48 -17.20
N PRO A 617 -7.75 4.60 -17.78
CA PRO A 617 -8.23 3.73 -18.87
C PRO A 617 -7.22 3.52 -19.99
N SER A 618 -6.63 4.60 -20.48
CA SER A 618 -5.61 4.61 -21.54
C SER A 618 -4.27 3.95 -21.15
N LYS A 619 -3.87 3.95 -19.86
CA LYS A 619 -2.67 3.25 -19.35
C LYS A 619 -2.93 1.78 -18.96
N ARG A 620 -4.17 1.29 -18.89
CA ARG A 620 -4.50 -0.02 -18.28
C ARG A 620 -3.75 -1.22 -18.88
N LYS A 621 -3.40 -1.22 -20.18
CA LYS A 621 -2.52 -2.24 -20.83
C LYS A 621 -2.86 -3.72 -20.50
N GLY A 622 -4.13 -4.04 -20.24
CA GLY A 622 -4.56 -5.41 -19.85
C GLY A 622 -4.40 -5.76 -18.36
N ARG A 623 -4.03 -4.80 -17.49
CA ARG A 623 -4.09 -4.95 -16.03
C ARG A 623 -5.56 -5.18 -15.60
N PRO A 624 -5.84 -6.12 -14.66
CA PRO A 624 -7.19 -6.43 -14.25
C PRO A 624 -7.77 -5.31 -13.38
N ILE A 625 -8.90 -4.77 -13.83
CA ILE A 625 -9.73 -3.81 -13.09
C ILE A 625 -11.03 -4.46 -12.62
N THR A 626 -11.70 -3.81 -11.67
CA THR A 626 -12.88 -4.32 -10.96
C THR A 626 -14.17 -3.55 -11.24
N ASN A 627 -13.99 -2.41 -11.89
CA ASN A 627 -14.91 -1.29 -12.05
C ASN A 627 -15.24 -1.07 -13.53
N ASP A 628 -15.88 -2.06 -14.16
CA ASP A 628 -16.65 -1.84 -15.39
C ASP A 628 -18.14 -1.69 -15.06
N PRO A 629 -18.62 -0.46 -14.81
CA PRO A 629 -20.03 -0.20 -14.53
C PRO A 629 -20.91 -0.17 -15.81
N ASN A 630 -20.41 -0.56 -17.00
CA ASN A 630 -21.10 -0.39 -18.29
C ASN A 630 -21.50 1.08 -18.57
N ILE A 631 -20.60 2.01 -18.29
CA ILE A 631 -20.79 3.45 -18.53
C ILE A 631 -19.99 3.85 -19.75
N SER A 632 -20.62 4.57 -20.68
CA SER A 632 -19.92 5.24 -21.78
C SER A 632 -18.87 6.19 -21.23
N ASP A 633 -17.62 5.99 -21.65
CA ASP A 633 -16.45 6.85 -21.42
C ASP A 633 -16.72 8.35 -21.67
N ALA A 634 -17.58 8.68 -22.63
CA ALA A 634 -18.14 10.01 -22.80
C ALA A 634 -19.68 10.01 -22.73
N TYR A 635 -20.24 11.10 -22.20
CA TYR A 635 -21.68 11.36 -22.14
C TYR A 635 -22.03 12.62 -22.95
N LEU A 636 -23.05 12.51 -23.80
CA LEU A 636 -23.65 13.61 -24.54
C LEU A 636 -25.17 13.60 -24.33
N ASP A 637 -25.71 14.74 -23.93
CA ASP A 637 -27.13 14.92 -23.64
C ASP A 637 -27.62 16.26 -24.16
N VAL A 638 -28.72 16.26 -24.92
CA VAL A 638 -29.29 17.45 -25.54
C VAL A 638 -30.73 17.60 -25.07
N LYS A 639 -30.98 18.64 -24.28
CA LYS A 639 -32.29 18.93 -23.69
C LYS A 639 -32.83 20.26 -24.23
N VAL A 640 -34.15 20.33 -24.37
CA VAL A 640 -34.86 21.57 -24.73
C VAL A 640 -35.80 21.93 -23.59
N SER A 641 -35.62 23.10 -23.00
CA SER A 641 -36.48 23.64 -21.93
C SER A 641 -36.59 25.15 -22.07
N ASP A 642 -37.79 25.69 -21.86
CA ASP A 642 -38.03 27.15 -21.75
C ASP A 642 -37.50 27.99 -22.94
N GLY A 643 -37.46 27.40 -24.14
CA GLY A 643 -36.93 28.04 -25.36
C GLY A 643 -35.42 27.90 -25.57
N HIS A 644 -34.70 27.27 -24.64
CA HIS A 644 -33.25 27.05 -24.71
C HIS A 644 -32.93 25.61 -25.15
N VAL A 645 -31.84 25.45 -25.93
CA VAL A 645 -31.19 24.17 -26.17
C VAL A 645 -29.97 24.08 -25.24
N VAL A 646 -29.95 23.08 -24.37
CA VAL A 646 -28.84 22.78 -23.46
C VAL A 646 -28.11 21.54 -23.99
N VAL A 647 -26.81 21.66 -24.21
CA VAL A 647 -25.95 20.54 -24.60
C VAL A 647 -24.99 20.26 -23.44
N ASN A 648 -25.22 19.15 -22.76
CA ASN A 648 -24.32 18.63 -21.73
C ASN A 648 -23.34 17.67 -22.40
N VAL A 649 -22.04 17.91 -22.23
CA VAL A 649 -20.97 16.98 -22.64
C VAL A 649 -20.08 16.69 -21.44
N THR A 650 -19.62 15.46 -21.29
CA THR A 650 -18.61 15.11 -20.28
C THR A 650 -17.73 13.98 -20.81
N ASN A 651 -16.42 14.06 -20.56
CA ASN A 651 -15.48 12.95 -20.73
C ASN A 651 -15.18 12.35 -19.34
N PHE A 652 -14.96 11.04 -19.25
CA PHE A 652 -14.54 10.33 -18.03
C PHE A 652 -13.15 9.67 -18.18
N ASP A 653 -12.55 9.71 -19.37
CA ASP A 653 -11.12 9.46 -19.59
C ASP A 653 -10.33 10.77 -19.49
N ASP A 654 -9.03 10.69 -19.19
CA ASP A 654 -8.17 11.86 -18.91
C ASP A 654 -7.76 12.67 -20.17
N TRP A 655 -8.46 12.50 -21.30
CA TRP A 655 -8.20 13.25 -22.54
C TRP A 655 -8.98 14.57 -22.59
N ASP A 656 -8.24 15.67 -22.78
CA ASP A 656 -8.81 16.99 -23.11
C ASP A 656 -9.83 16.91 -24.27
N PHE A 657 -10.95 17.62 -24.15
CA PHE A 657 -11.84 17.90 -25.28
C PHE A 657 -11.21 18.90 -26.26
N ARG A 658 -10.31 18.41 -27.12
CA ARG A 658 -9.63 19.20 -28.16
C ARG A 658 -10.50 19.35 -29.41
N ASP A 659 -10.50 20.55 -29.99
CA ASP A 659 -11.25 20.94 -31.21
C ASP A 659 -12.76 20.55 -31.24
N VAL A 660 -13.42 20.48 -30.08
CA VAL A 660 -14.88 20.25 -30.00
C VAL A 660 -15.65 21.48 -30.51
N VAL A 661 -16.43 21.30 -31.58
CA VAL A 661 -17.20 22.36 -32.24
C VAL A 661 -18.71 22.08 -32.16
N PHE A 662 -19.42 22.89 -31.37
CA PHE A 662 -20.88 22.90 -31.37
C PHE A 662 -21.42 23.70 -32.56
N ARG A 663 -22.44 23.17 -33.25
CA ARG A 663 -23.17 23.88 -34.32
C ARG A 663 -24.67 23.77 -34.06
N ILE A 664 -25.36 24.91 -34.10
CA ILE A 664 -26.81 25.02 -33.94
C ILE A 664 -27.36 25.71 -35.19
N SER A 665 -28.39 25.14 -35.80
CA SER A 665 -28.98 25.66 -37.05
C SER A 665 -30.46 25.33 -37.15
N GLY A 666 -31.30 26.34 -37.43
CA GLY A 666 -32.74 26.21 -37.59
C GLY A 666 -33.42 27.54 -37.92
N ARG A 667 -34.66 27.50 -38.41
CA ARG A 667 -35.46 28.72 -38.61
C ARG A 667 -35.84 29.32 -37.25
N GLY A 668 -35.66 30.63 -37.10
CA GLY A 668 -36.06 31.39 -35.91
C GLY A 668 -35.04 31.43 -34.77
N ILE A 669 -33.86 30.85 -34.94
CA ILE A 669 -32.78 30.92 -33.92
C ILE A 669 -32.08 32.28 -34.02
N THR A 670 -32.19 33.09 -32.98
CA THR A 670 -31.69 34.49 -32.93
C THR A 670 -30.73 34.77 -31.76
N GLY A 671 -30.36 33.74 -30.98
CA GLY A 671 -29.47 33.85 -29.82
C GLY A 671 -28.05 33.30 -30.05
N GLY A 672 -27.09 33.81 -29.27
CA GLY A 672 -25.71 33.32 -29.25
C GLY A 672 -25.51 32.09 -28.35
N VAL A 673 -24.33 31.46 -28.47
CA VAL A 673 -23.90 30.36 -27.60
C VAL A 673 -23.11 30.92 -26.42
N TYR A 674 -23.40 30.43 -25.20
CA TYR A 674 -22.74 30.83 -23.96
C TYR A 674 -22.03 29.61 -23.34
N PHE A 675 -20.76 29.75 -22.95
CA PHE A 675 -19.91 28.65 -22.43
C PHE A 675 -19.64 28.81 -20.93
N PHE A 676 -19.98 27.78 -20.16
CA PHE A 676 -20.44 27.87 -18.70
C PHE A 676 -19.41 26.79 -18.13
N TRP A 677 -18.76 27.08 -16.99
CA TRP A 677 -17.88 26.19 -16.24
C TRP A 677 -18.18 26.31 -14.74
N PHE A 678 -18.40 25.19 -14.03
CA PHE A 678 -18.47 25.15 -12.56
C PHE A 678 -17.55 24.04 -12.02
N PRO A 679 -16.44 24.39 -11.36
CA PRO A 679 -15.71 23.39 -10.59
C PRO A 679 -16.58 22.95 -9.41
N GLU A 680 -16.63 21.66 -9.12
CA GLU A 680 -17.43 21.17 -8.02
C GLU A 680 -16.99 21.79 -6.68
N GLY A 681 -17.94 22.40 -5.95
CA GLY A 681 -17.74 22.88 -4.59
C GLY A 681 -17.84 24.40 -4.35
N LYS A 682 -17.90 25.27 -5.38
CA LYS A 682 -18.02 26.74 -5.17
C LYS A 682 -19.17 27.41 -5.93
N ARG A 683 -20.10 28.01 -5.18
CA ARG A 683 -21.10 28.96 -5.70
C ARG A 683 -20.51 30.37 -5.75
N HIS A 684 -20.34 30.93 -6.95
CA HIS A 684 -20.04 32.36 -7.14
C HIS A 684 -21.09 33.04 -8.03
N ARG A 685 -21.16 34.38 -7.96
CA ARG A 685 -22.11 35.20 -8.73
C ARG A 685 -21.62 35.40 -10.17
N LEU A 686 -22.56 35.54 -11.09
CA LEU A 686 -22.30 35.87 -12.49
C LEU A 686 -21.61 37.24 -12.62
N GLY A 687 -20.59 37.28 -13.48
CA GLY A 687 -20.06 38.49 -14.11
C GLY A 687 -20.11 38.30 -15.63
N GLU A 688 -20.36 39.37 -16.38
CA GLU A 688 -20.64 39.29 -17.81
C GLU A 688 -19.39 39.07 -18.67
N LEU A 689 -19.52 38.32 -19.76
CA LEU A 689 -18.61 38.39 -20.90
C LEU A 689 -19.35 38.00 -22.20
N CYS A 690 -19.64 39.00 -23.04
CA CYS A 690 -20.23 38.82 -24.36
C CYS A 690 -19.24 39.22 -25.46
N LYS A 691 -19.00 38.34 -26.43
CA LYS A 691 -18.80 38.70 -27.85
C LYS A 691 -18.85 37.46 -28.76
N SER A 692 -19.12 37.71 -30.03
CA SER A 692 -19.40 36.71 -31.07
C SER A 692 -18.20 36.42 -31.98
N GLU A 693 -18.37 35.38 -32.81
CA GLU A 693 -17.49 34.92 -33.91
C GLU A 693 -16.27 34.05 -33.52
N ASN A 694 -16.25 32.81 -34.03
CA ASN A 694 -15.11 31.91 -34.19
C ASN A 694 -14.10 31.79 -33.02
N THR A 695 -14.60 31.63 -31.79
CA THR A 695 -13.74 31.35 -30.62
C THR A 695 -13.11 29.95 -30.69
N LYS A 696 -11.86 29.84 -31.17
CA LYS A 696 -10.98 28.74 -30.76
C LYS A 696 -10.52 28.99 -29.32
N VAL A 697 -10.67 27.99 -28.45
CA VAL A 697 -10.19 28.04 -27.06
C VAL A 697 -8.83 27.37 -26.98
N SER A 698 -7.83 28.05 -26.43
CA SER A 698 -6.47 27.53 -26.23
C SER A 698 -6.15 27.33 -24.74
N GLN A 699 -5.61 26.15 -24.43
CA GLN A 699 -5.16 25.63 -23.13
C GLN A 699 -4.89 26.63 -21.99
N ARG A 700 -5.43 26.30 -20.81
CA ARG A 700 -4.68 26.22 -19.54
C ARG A 700 -5.16 24.99 -18.75
N GLU A 701 -4.29 24.45 -17.92
CA GLU A 701 -4.51 23.19 -17.19
C GLU A 701 -5.52 23.34 -16.04
N GLY A 702 -6.36 22.33 -15.85
CA GLY A 702 -7.33 22.26 -14.75
C GLY A 702 -8.49 21.31 -15.05
N VAL A 703 -8.96 20.55 -14.06
CA VAL A 703 -10.02 19.53 -14.21
C VAL A 703 -11.37 20.19 -14.56
N PHE A 704 -12.06 19.70 -15.61
CA PHE A 704 -13.26 20.33 -16.17
C PHE A 704 -14.58 19.64 -15.78
N SER A 705 -15.61 20.41 -15.40
CA SER A 705 -16.99 19.90 -15.25
C SER A 705 -18.11 20.98 -15.37
N ASN A 706 -19.29 20.54 -15.80
CA ASN A 706 -20.68 21.06 -15.67
C ASN A 706 -21.02 22.58 -15.87
N TYR A 707 -22.18 22.90 -16.49
CA TYR A 707 -22.70 24.29 -16.65
C TYR A 707 -24.24 24.42 -16.50
N VAL A 708 -24.72 25.45 -15.78
CA VAL A 708 -26.15 25.81 -15.57
C VAL A 708 -26.30 27.33 -15.34
N ALA A 709 -27.40 27.95 -15.76
CA ALA A 709 -27.65 29.39 -15.62
C ALA A 709 -28.99 29.77 -14.97
N ARG A 710 -29.03 30.99 -14.42
CA ARG A 710 -30.24 31.81 -14.19
C ARG A 710 -29.89 33.29 -14.29
N TYR A 711 -30.80 34.11 -14.81
CA TYR A 711 -30.75 35.58 -14.71
C TYR A 711 -31.87 36.10 -13.79
N PRO A 712 -31.69 37.27 -13.13
CA PRO A 712 -32.75 37.92 -12.36
C PRO A 712 -33.70 38.69 -13.29
N ALA A 713 -34.99 38.73 -12.95
CA ALA A 713 -35.98 39.51 -13.69
C ALA A 713 -35.97 40.99 -13.25
N TRP A 714 -36.00 41.90 -14.24
CA TRP A 714 -36.42 43.30 -14.05
C TRP A 714 -37.41 43.67 -15.15
N ILE A 715 -38.69 43.56 -14.80
CA ILE A 715 -39.89 44.25 -15.28
C ILE A 715 -39.86 44.83 -16.71
N ALA A 716 -40.71 44.25 -17.56
CA ALA A 716 -41.71 44.99 -18.31
C ALA A 716 -43.08 44.38 -17.97
#